data_AF-A0A2N1THL0-F1
#
_entry.id   AF-A0A2N1THL0-F1
#
_cell.length_a   1.000
_cell.length_b   1.000
_cell.length_c   1.000
_cell.angle_alpha   90.00
_cell.angle_beta   90.00
_cell.angle_gamma   90.00
#
_symmetry.space_group_name_H-M   'P 1'
#
loop_
_entity.id
_entity.type
_entity.pdbx_description
1 polymer ?
#
loop_
_entity_poly.entity_id
_entity_poly.type
_entity_poly.pdbx_seq_one_letter_code
_entity_poly.pdbx_strand_id
1 'polypeptide(L)'
;TLGITAQNIESGDKAAVKNVNGLIDIENILTTKIGADIEVTNTVFGNIEITDADAANNLTVAAYNGDISMARGTATTGDTLIKTTDGSITISDKLKTALTTIIEASHNIIARTIESGDKAAVTSTNGLIDIEYISTSNAGADIEIANTFIGDIELTNANAARDLIISAANGNINLITGIAGNNMNINNIVGNTTIDFARAGNDMTLTAVNGDIRVVDAVAGNEMLINTTAGNIDITDATSGKDMTIKANTGNITIARGTATDGNLVVKTETGNLSVTDYLDIGRDSMIIVNEGALTLGTISLGKDLIVTTAIGDITIGKIVSEFGNVTVNAEKFGNLIFGEIVADQQIDLVTGFGGVDADHVESVNGNVNLIAGGAGDINVHELLARGDVKGLAEDGNIMLAKLGGKNVVLVVEHDSRKLTVDEATIGKKMTVTADNIIIDSLKHTGDEDYLQLKFNGADNNQMDNVIIDDIYSDKGVQLQGLWTTFADIHTESDYFRLKDVHVADKGYLSNGQITMTIFGQNPVRDGSDVQIYFAPDNMRKLTQISFQNEFSQGREGYTILYNVDGVKSPFNQYNMMEELSEDIRNKQIALAAGGNLTNVPLVTMLDKHLAFVGEYNVNRPQTGDLNNNSSLQISSIVNVTGFEQDPMGPENTFAAPANANSETETEE
;
A
#
# COMPACT_ATOMS: atom_id res chain seq x y z
N THR A 1 -27.47 -68.38 -11.18
CA THR A 1 -28.45 -68.56 -12.27
C THR A 1 -27.68 -68.49 -13.57
N LEU A 2 -28.23 -68.99 -14.68
CA LEU A 2 -27.72 -68.60 -16.00
C LEU A 2 -28.22 -67.17 -16.29
N GLY A 3 -27.50 -66.41 -17.13
CA GLY A 3 -27.89 -65.04 -17.48
C GLY A 3 -29.26 -64.97 -18.19
N ILE A 4 -29.80 -63.76 -18.26
CA ILE A 4 -31.03 -63.44 -18.99
C ILE A 4 -30.63 -62.71 -20.27
N THR A 5 -31.01 -63.22 -21.43
CA THR A 5 -30.84 -62.54 -22.73
C THR A 5 -32.19 -62.42 -23.42
N ALA A 6 -32.55 -61.23 -23.89
CA ALA A 6 -33.79 -60.98 -24.63
C ALA A 6 -33.60 -59.90 -25.70
N GLN A 7 -34.18 -60.09 -26.88
CA GLN A 7 -34.24 -59.01 -27.88
C GLN A 7 -35.31 -57.99 -27.52
N ASN A 8 -36.56 -58.42 -27.28
CA ASN A 8 -37.66 -57.51 -26.98
C ASN A 8 -38.42 -57.97 -25.74
N ILE A 9 -38.70 -57.04 -24.83
CA ILE A 9 -39.62 -57.21 -23.69
C ILE A 9 -40.67 -56.11 -23.76
N GLU A 10 -41.89 -56.46 -24.14
CA GLU A 10 -43.03 -55.54 -24.19
C GLU A 10 -44.01 -55.85 -23.05
N SER A 11 -44.46 -54.82 -22.31
CA SER A 11 -45.53 -54.96 -21.32
C SER A 11 -46.63 -53.91 -21.50
N GLY A 12 -47.87 -54.32 -21.25
CA GLY A 12 -49.04 -53.44 -21.16
C GLY A 12 -49.28 -52.92 -19.73
N ASP A 13 -48.44 -53.33 -18.77
CA ASP A 13 -48.37 -52.84 -17.41
C ASP A 13 -46.86 -52.76 -17.05
N LYS A 14 -46.46 -52.99 -15.80
CA LYS A 14 -45.05 -53.05 -15.40
C LYS A 14 -44.25 -54.11 -16.19
N ALA A 15 -43.03 -53.79 -16.59
CA ALA A 15 -42.04 -54.75 -17.07
C ALA A 15 -40.97 -54.95 -15.98
N ALA A 16 -40.81 -56.18 -15.48
CA ALA A 16 -39.88 -56.48 -14.39
C ALA A 16 -38.96 -57.65 -14.74
N VAL A 17 -37.65 -57.40 -14.79
CA VAL A 17 -36.61 -58.40 -15.03
C VAL A 17 -35.74 -58.50 -13.78
N LYS A 18 -35.67 -59.69 -13.18
CA LYS A 18 -34.93 -59.92 -11.93
C LYS A 18 -34.00 -61.10 -12.08
N ASN A 19 -32.70 -60.86 -11.96
CA ASN A 19 -31.69 -61.90 -11.80
C ASN A 19 -31.08 -61.85 -10.39
N VAL A 20 -30.47 -62.96 -9.99
CA VAL A 20 -29.67 -63.08 -8.78
C VAL A 20 -28.18 -63.13 -9.13
N ASN A 21 -27.81 -63.81 -10.22
CA ASN A 21 -26.42 -64.00 -10.63
C ASN A 21 -26.30 -64.18 -12.15
N GLY A 22 -25.37 -63.48 -12.77
CA GLY A 22 -25.07 -63.52 -14.21
C GLY A 22 -25.60 -62.30 -14.98
N LEU A 23 -25.11 -62.12 -16.21
CA LEU A 23 -25.50 -61.04 -17.12
C LEU A 23 -27.02 -60.94 -17.32
N ILE A 24 -27.54 -59.71 -17.36
CA ILE A 24 -28.81 -59.37 -18.01
C ILE A 24 -28.46 -58.60 -19.28
N ASP A 25 -28.88 -59.08 -20.44
CA ASP A 25 -28.63 -58.51 -21.76
C ASP A 25 -29.98 -58.33 -22.48
N ILE A 26 -30.37 -57.08 -22.73
CA ILE A 26 -31.66 -56.71 -23.30
C ILE A 26 -31.45 -55.70 -24.43
N GLU A 27 -31.87 -56.04 -25.65
CA GLU A 27 -31.84 -55.07 -26.75
C GLU A 27 -32.92 -53.99 -26.51
N ASN A 28 -34.20 -54.35 -26.39
CA ASN A 28 -35.31 -53.41 -26.15
C ASN A 28 -36.22 -53.85 -24.99
N ILE A 29 -36.57 -52.91 -24.10
CA ILE A 29 -37.62 -53.08 -23.09
C ILE A 29 -38.57 -51.87 -23.08
N LEU A 30 -39.87 -52.13 -23.25
CA LEU A 30 -40.90 -51.12 -23.49
C LEU A 30 -42.14 -51.37 -22.61
N THR A 31 -42.67 -50.31 -22.00
CA THR A 31 -44.01 -50.32 -21.42
C THR A 31 -44.95 -49.38 -22.17
N THR A 32 -46.11 -49.89 -22.59
CA THR A 32 -47.01 -49.20 -23.56
C THR A 32 -48.19 -48.47 -22.92
N LYS A 33 -48.39 -48.61 -21.61
CA LYS A 33 -49.52 -48.03 -20.88
C LYS A 33 -49.04 -46.92 -19.95
N ILE A 34 -49.71 -45.77 -20.00
CA ILE A 34 -49.47 -44.63 -19.09
C ILE A 34 -49.50 -45.12 -17.63
N GLY A 35 -48.48 -44.76 -16.85
CA GLY A 35 -48.33 -45.22 -15.47
C GLY A 35 -47.58 -46.55 -15.29
N ALA A 36 -47.03 -47.14 -16.35
CA ALA A 36 -46.28 -48.40 -16.28
C ALA A 36 -44.76 -48.20 -16.10
N ASP A 37 -44.19 -48.91 -15.13
CA ASP A 37 -42.76 -48.84 -14.79
C ASP A 37 -41.93 -49.93 -15.49
N ILE A 38 -40.65 -49.64 -15.70
CA ILE A 38 -39.61 -50.65 -15.99
C ILE A 38 -38.76 -50.86 -14.73
N GLU A 39 -38.53 -52.11 -14.34
CA GLU A 39 -37.64 -52.49 -13.24
C GLU A 39 -36.71 -53.63 -13.68
N VAL A 40 -35.44 -53.32 -13.93
CA VAL A 40 -34.39 -54.31 -14.22
C VAL A 40 -33.44 -54.39 -13.03
N THR A 41 -33.28 -55.58 -12.44
CA THR A 41 -32.50 -55.76 -11.20
C THR A 41 -31.61 -57.00 -11.23
N ASN A 42 -30.37 -56.85 -10.77
CA ASN A 42 -29.49 -57.96 -10.44
C ASN A 42 -29.06 -57.89 -8.97
N THR A 43 -29.50 -58.85 -8.16
CA THR A 43 -29.50 -58.72 -6.69
C THR A 43 -28.25 -59.23 -5.97
N VAL A 44 -27.31 -59.88 -6.67
CA VAL A 44 -26.00 -60.26 -6.10
C VAL A 44 -24.85 -59.93 -7.04
N PHE A 45 -24.76 -60.56 -8.22
CA PHE A 45 -23.60 -60.37 -9.11
C PHE A 45 -23.93 -60.43 -10.60
N GLY A 46 -23.39 -59.49 -11.38
CA GLY A 46 -23.33 -59.53 -12.84
C GLY A 46 -23.88 -58.27 -13.51
N ASN A 47 -23.36 -58.00 -14.70
CA ASN A 47 -23.64 -56.78 -15.44
C ASN A 47 -25.09 -56.71 -15.94
N ILE A 48 -25.54 -55.50 -16.23
CA ILE A 48 -26.80 -55.21 -16.91
C ILE A 48 -26.47 -54.41 -18.18
N GLU A 49 -26.82 -54.96 -19.33
CA GLU A 49 -26.63 -54.37 -20.65
C GLU A 49 -28.02 -54.12 -21.27
N ILE A 50 -28.31 -52.86 -21.61
CA ILE A 50 -29.59 -52.43 -22.19
C ILE A 50 -29.31 -51.53 -23.39
N THR A 51 -29.85 -51.84 -24.58
CA THR A 51 -29.77 -50.87 -25.70
C THR A 51 -30.84 -49.79 -25.55
N ASP A 52 -32.12 -50.17 -25.41
CA ASP A 52 -33.24 -49.24 -25.27
C ASP A 52 -34.17 -49.64 -24.11
N ALA A 53 -34.42 -48.71 -23.19
CA ALA A 53 -35.52 -48.78 -22.22
C ALA A 53 -36.48 -47.60 -22.37
N ASP A 54 -37.76 -47.86 -22.61
CA ASP A 54 -38.81 -46.83 -22.69
C ASP A 54 -39.93 -47.14 -21.68
N ALA A 55 -39.86 -46.45 -20.53
CA ALA A 55 -40.84 -46.54 -19.47
C ALA A 55 -41.89 -45.44 -19.64
N ALA A 56 -43.16 -45.84 -19.68
CA ALA A 56 -44.28 -44.91 -19.67
C ALA A 56 -44.36 -44.07 -18.37
N ASN A 57 -43.80 -44.57 -17.26
CA ASN A 57 -43.72 -43.87 -15.98
C ASN A 57 -42.29 -43.86 -15.41
N ASN A 58 -41.93 -44.80 -14.52
CA ASN A 58 -40.60 -44.85 -13.89
C ASN A 58 -39.65 -45.84 -14.58
N LEU A 59 -38.36 -45.50 -14.64
CA LEU A 59 -37.29 -46.40 -15.09
C LEU A 59 -36.34 -46.71 -13.92
N THR A 60 -36.29 -47.96 -13.47
CA THR A 60 -35.32 -48.41 -12.44
C THR A 60 -34.42 -49.49 -13.00
N VAL A 61 -33.10 -49.26 -12.94
CA VAL A 61 -32.07 -50.24 -13.28
C VAL A 61 -31.08 -50.34 -12.13
N ALA A 62 -31.01 -51.49 -11.46
CA ALA A 62 -30.18 -51.65 -10.26
C ALA A 62 -29.34 -52.92 -10.25
N ALA A 63 -28.04 -52.77 -10.01
CA ALA A 63 -27.11 -53.87 -9.75
C ALA A 63 -26.60 -53.80 -8.29
N TYR A 64 -26.36 -54.97 -7.68
CA TYR A 64 -25.57 -55.03 -6.46
C TYR A 64 -24.08 -54.92 -6.83
N ASN A 65 -23.46 -56.02 -7.27
CA ASN A 65 -22.10 -56.01 -7.81
C ASN A 65 -22.13 -56.25 -9.33
N GLY A 66 -21.66 -55.29 -10.13
CA GLY A 66 -21.63 -55.37 -11.59
C GLY A 66 -21.86 -54.02 -12.25
N ASP A 67 -21.40 -53.90 -13.50
CA ASP A 67 -21.54 -52.68 -14.29
C ASP A 67 -22.94 -52.58 -14.92
N ILE A 68 -23.42 -51.35 -15.11
CA ILE A 68 -24.63 -51.06 -15.88
C ILE A 68 -24.23 -50.31 -17.14
N SER A 69 -24.47 -50.90 -18.31
CA SER A 69 -24.30 -50.27 -19.62
C SER A 69 -25.67 -50.07 -20.25
N MET A 70 -26.02 -48.81 -20.54
CA MET A 70 -27.24 -48.42 -21.22
C MET A 70 -26.89 -47.56 -22.44
N ALA A 71 -27.50 -47.79 -23.60
CA ALA A 71 -27.45 -46.78 -24.66
C ALA A 71 -28.48 -45.69 -24.42
N ARG A 72 -29.78 -46.05 -24.38
CA ARG A 72 -30.87 -45.11 -24.08
C ARG A 72 -31.83 -45.58 -22.99
N GLY A 73 -32.29 -44.61 -22.20
CA GLY A 73 -33.36 -44.76 -21.23
C GLY A 73 -34.33 -43.59 -21.29
N THR A 74 -35.63 -43.86 -21.27
CA THR A 74 -36.70 -42.86 -21.19
C THR A 74 -37.67 -43.18 -20.06
N ALA A 75 -38.03 -42.17 -19.27
CA ALA A 75 -39.10 -42.21 -18.27
C ALA A 75 -40.09 -41.07 -18.59
N THR A 76 -41.21 -41.42 -19.23
CA THR A 76 -42.09 -40.46 -19.92
C THR A 76 -42.93 -39.58 -18.98
N THR A 77 -43.29 -40.05 -17.77
CA THR A 77 -44.04 -39.27 -16.77
C THR A 77 -43.47 -39.31 -15.36
N GLY A 78 -42.45 -40.13 -15.10
CA GLY A 78 -41.93 -40.41 -13.77
C GLY A 78 -40.44 -40.16 -13.63
N ASP A 79 -39.86 -40.85 -12.65
CA ASP A 79 -38.46 -40.75 -12.24
C ASP A 79 -37.59 -41.85 -12.89
N THR A 80 -36.28 -41.60 -12.91
CA THR A 80 -35.27 -42.57 -13.31
C THR A 80 -34.29 -42.80 -12.18
N LEU A 81 -34.05 -44.07 -11.83
CA LEU A 81 -33.00 -44.50 -10.90
C LEU A 81 -32.09 -45.53 -11.59
N ILE A 82 -30.83 -45.18 -11.80
CA ILE A 82 -29.79 -46.12 -12.22
C ILE A 82 -28.76 -46.25 -11.08
N LYS A 83 -28.61 -47.44 -10.52
CA LYS A 83 -27.76 -47.64 -9.34
C LYS A 83 -26.93 -48.92 -9.40
N THR A 84 -25.63 -48.81 -9.13
CA THR A 84 -24.80 -49.97 -8.80
C THR A 84 -24.14 -49.79 -7.44
N THR A 85 -24.12 -50.83 -6.62
CA THR A 85 -23.53 -50.78 -5.27
C THR A 85 -22.02 -51.06 -5.32
N ASP A 86 -21.59 -51.86 -6.29
CA ASP A 86 -20.19 -52.17 -6.57
C ASP A 86 -19.98 -52.34 -8.09
N GLY A 87 -19.71 -51.23 -8.81
CA GLY A 87 -19.56 -51.21 -10.26
C GLY A 87 -19.55 -49.80 -10.85
N SER A 88 -19.49 -49.72 -12.18
CA SER A 88 -19.59 -48.49 -12.97
C SER A 88 -20.94 -48.37 -13.68
N ILE A 89 -21.29 -47.15 -14.10
CA ILE A 89 -22.45 -46.87 -14.96
C ILE A 89 -21.96 -46.21 -16.26
N THR A 90 -22.47 -46.67 -17.41
CA THR A 90 -22.23 -46.06 -18.72
C THR A 90 -23.54 -45.79 -19.43
N ILE A 91 -23.75 -44.55 -19.87
CA ILE A 91 -24.89 -44.11 -20.69
C ILE A 91 -24.34 -43.59 -22.01
N SER A 92 -24.32 -44.43 -23.04
CA SER A 92 -23.56 -44.13 -24.28
C SER A 92 -24.29 -43.23 -25.29
N ASP A 93 -25.61 -43.08 -25.18
CA ASP A 93 -26.41 -42.17 -26.00
C ASP A 93 -27.16 -41.15 -25.13
N LYS A 94 -28.28 -41.54 -24.49
CA LYS A 94 -29.15 -40.58 -23.81
C LYS A 94 -30.05 -41.16 -22.73
N LEU A 95 -30.04 -40.54 -21.56
CA LEU A 95 -31.03 -40.72 -20.51
C LEU A 95 -31.98 -39.52 -20.46
N LYS A 96 -33.30 -39.76 -20.52
CA LYS A 96 -34.32 -38.72 -20.48
C LYS A 96 -35.42 -39.04 -19.48
N THR A 97 -35.69 -38.10 -18.57
CA THR A 97 -36.64 -38.28 -17.47
C THR A 97 -37.57 -37.09 -17.37
N ALA A 98 -38.86 -37.33 -17.17
CA ALA A 98 -39.86 -36.27 -17.03
C ALA A 98 -39.82 -35.54 -15.68
N LEU A 99 -39.37 -36.22 -14.62
CA LEU A 99 -39.24 -35.70 -13.25
C LEU A 99 -37.78 -35.76 -12.78
N THR A 100 -37.40 -36.68 -11.89
CA THR A 100 -36.07 -36.75 -11.26
C THR A 100 -35.20 -37.87 -11.82
N THR A 101 -33.97 -37.57 -12.22
CA THR A 101 -32.93 -38.55 -12.56
C THR A 101 -31.95 -38.72 -11.40
N ILE A 102 -31.75 -39.96 -10.94
CA ILE A 102 -30.73 -40.33 -9.94
C ILE A 102 -29.80 -41.38 -10.56
N ILE A 103 -28.49 -41.10 -10.53
CA ILE A 103 -27.44 -42.02 -10.97
C ILE A 103 -26.43 -42.20 -9.83
N GLU A 104 -26.26 -43.42 -9.35
CA GLU A 104 -25.38 -43.74 -8.21
C GLU A 104 -24.46 -44.92 -8.52
N ALA A 105 -23.14 -44.72 -8.43
CA ALA A 105 -22.14 -45.78 -8.63
C ALA A 105 -21.06 -45.76 -7.55
N SER A 106 -20.44 -46.91 -7.28
CA SER A 106 -19.23 -46.96 -6.46
C SER A 106 -17.97 -46.59 -7.26
N HIS A 107 -17.97 -46.82 -8.58
CA HIS A 107 -16.87 -46.51 -9.49
C HIS A 107 -17.29 -45.44 -10.51
N ASN A 108 -16.93 -45.58 -11.78
CA ASN A 108 -17.09 -44.53 -12.78
C ASN A 108 -18.56 -44.32 -13.17
N ILE A 109 -18.91 -43.08 -13.53
CA ILE A 109 -20.15 -42.73 -14.22
C ILE A 109 -19.74 -42.00 -15.49
N ILE A 110 -20.03 -42.59 -16.65
CA ILE A 110 -19.74 -42.01 -17.97
C ILE A 110 -21.07 -41.81 -18.69
N ALA A 111 -21.42 -40.59 -19.07
CA ALA A 111 -22.70 -40.29 -19.70
C ALA A 111 -22.61 -39.27 -20.85
N ARG A 112 -23.12 -39.64 -22.02
CA ARG A 112 -23.21 -38.73 -23.16
C ARG A 112 -24.27 -37.65 -22.98
N THR A 113 -25.46 -37.98 -22.51
CA THR A 113 -26.55 -37.00 -22.33
C THR A 113 -27.49 -37.42 -21.21
N ILE A 114 -27.76 -36.48 -20.29
CA ILE A 114 -28.76 -36.58 -19.22
C ILE A 114 -29.71 -35.38 -19.34
N GLU A 115 -30.99 -35.66 -19.56
CA GLU A 115 -32.08 -34.67 -19.51
C GLU A 115 -33.05 -35.05 -18.40
N SER A 116 -33.30 -34.14 -17.47
CA SER A 116 -34.29 -34.33 -16.40
C SER A 116 -35.30 -33.19 -16.36
N GLY A 117 -36.48 -33.43 -15.80
CA GLY A 117 -37.46 -32.39 -15.57
C GLY A 117 -37.07 -31.52 -14.38
N ASP A 118 -37.10 -32.13 -13.20
CA ASP A 118 -37.08 -31.47 -11.89
C ASP A 118 -35.72 -31.51 -11.18
N LYS A 119 -34.97 -32.60 -11.30
CA LYS A 119 -33.64 -32.70 -10.69
C LYS A 119 -32.79 -33.78 -11.35
N ALA A 120 -31.53 -33.48 -11.63
CA ALA A 120 -30.54 -34.47 -12.02
C ALA A 120 -29.48 -34.62 -10.91
N ALA A 121 -29.43 -35.79 -10.27
CA ALA A 121 -28.46 -36.14 -9.24
C ALA A 121 -27.51 -37.24 -9.74
N VAL A 122 -26.20 -36.98 -9.70
CA VAL A 122 -25.17 -37.92 -10.14
C VAL A 122 -24.09 -38.06 -9.07
N THR A 123 -23.97 -39.25 -8.48
CA THR A 123 -23.08 -39.50 -7.34
C THR A 123 -22.15 -40.69 -7.60
N SER A 124 -20.84 -40.44 -7.58
CA SER A 124 -19.82 -41.49 -7.47
C SER A 124 -19.22 -41.54 -6.05
N THR A 125 -18.72 -42.71 -5.67
CA THR A 125 -17.85 -42.86 -4.49
C THR A 125 -16.37 -42.82 -4.88
N ASN A 126 -15.94 -43.70 -5.79
CA ASN A 126 -14.54 -44.02 -6.09
C ASN A 126 -14.25 -44.12 -7.60
N GLY A 127 -14.71 -43.16 -8.40
CA GLY A 127 -14.44 -43.16 -9.85
C GLY A 127 -14.64 -41.82 -10.54
N LEU A 128 -14.24 -41.75 -11.81
CA LEU A 128 -14.46 -40.60 -12.68
C LEU A 128 -15.96 -40.39 -12.90
N ILE A 129 -16.43 -39.14 -12.78
CA ILE A 129 -17.71 -38.70 -13.35
C ILE A 129 -17.39 -37.92 -14.63
N ASP A 130 -17.70 -38.48 -15.79
CA ASP A 130 -17.50 -37.85 -17.11
C ASP A 130 -18.87 -37.67 -17.80
N ILE A 131 -19.24 -36.41 -18.06
CA ILE A 131 -20.54 -36.07 -18.67
C ILE A 131 -20.39 -35.01 -19.77
N GLU A 132 -20.74 -35.37 -21.01
CA GLU A 132 -20.73 -34.46 -22.16
C GLU A 132 -21.88 -33.43 -22.10
N TYR A 133 -23.06 -33.83 -21.60
CA TYR A 133 -24.20 -32.94 -21.44
C TYR A 133 -25.16 -33.37 -20.32
N ILE A 134 -25.43 -32.47 -19.37
CA ILE A 134 -26.46 -32.62 -18.34
C ILE A 134 -27.33 -31.35 -18.24
N SER A 135 -28.65 -31.52 -18.19
CA SER A 135 -29.59 -30.40 -18.13
C SER A 135 -30.87 -30.70 -17.35
N THR A 136 -31.48 -29.65 -16.81
CA THR A 136 -32.86 -29.68 -16.30
C THR A 136 -33.79 -28.73 -17.06
N SER A 137 -35.06 -29.11 -17.23
CA SER A 137 -36.01 -28.35 -18.07
C SER A 137 -37.11 -27.59 -17.31
N ASN A 138 -37.47 -28.00 -16.10
CA ASN A 138 -38.57 -27.39 -15.37
C ASN A 138 -38.09 -26.17 -14.59
N ALA A 139 -38.93 -25.13 -14.50
CA ALA A 139 -38.57 -23.93 -13.73
C ALA A 139 -38.38 -24.29 -12.25
N GLY A 140 -37.21 -23.98 -11.70
CA GLY A 140 -36.85 -24.35 -10.34
C GLY A 140 -36.05 -25.67 -10.21
N ALA A 141 -35.61 -26.28 -11.31
CA ALA A 141 -34.96 -27.59 -11.31
C ALA A 141 -33.42 -27.55 -11.18
N ASP A 142 -32.86 -28.47 -10.38
CA ASP A 142 -31.44 -28.43 -9.98
C ASP A 142 -30.58 -29.52 -10.63
N ILE A 143 -29.27 -29.27 -10.71
CA ILE A 143 -28.26 -30.30 -11.00
C ILE A 143 -27.35 -30.43 -9.77
N GLU A 144 -27.22 -31.65 -9.26
CA GLU A 144 -26.32 -32.02 -8.16
C GLU A 144 -25.36 -33.12 -8.63
N ILE A 145 -24.05 -32.84 -8.57
CA ILE A 145 -23.01 -33.79 -8.98
C ILE A 145 -22.00 -33.92 -7.84
N ALA A 146 -21.74 -35.15 -7.40
CA ALA A 146 -20.91 -35.42 -6.23
C ALA A 146 -19.94 -36.59 -6.44
N ASN A 147 -18.64 -36.36 -6.27
CA ASN A 147 -17.70 -37.42 -5.95
C ASN A 147 -17.39 -37.39 -4.45
N THR A 148 -17.82 -38.44 -3.75
CA THR A 148 -17.88 -38.48 -2.28
C THR A 148 -16.64 -39.05 -1.60
N PHE A 149 -15.69 -39.65 -2.34
CA PHE A 149 -14.41 -40.08 -1.78
C PHE A 149 -13.22 -39.82 -2.72
N ILE A 150 -13.11 -40.50 -3.87
CA ILE A 150 -12.01 -40.32 -4.83
C ILE A 150 -12.51 -40.30 -6.27
N GLY A 151 -12.02 -39.35 -7.06
CA GLY A 151 -12.12 -39.33 -8.52
C GLY A 151 -12.49 -37.94 -9.05
N ASP A 152 -12.08 -37.70 -10.29
CA ASP A 152 -12.29 -36.42 -10.95
C ASP A 152 -13.75 -36.28 -11.44
N ILE A 153 -14.17 -35.04 -11.67
CA ILE A 153 -15.46 -34.68 -12.26
C ILE A 153 -15.17 -33.86 -13.52
N GLU A 154 -15.50 -34.41 -14.69
CA GLU A 154 -15.31 -33.80 -16.00
C GLU A 154 -16.69 -33.53 -16.63
N LEU A 155 -17.00 -32.25 -16.83
CA LEU A 155 -18.29 -31.80 -17.35
C LEU A 155 -18.08 -30.88 -18.55
N THR A 156 -18.55 -31.31 -19.73
CA THR A 156 -18.49 -30.44 -20.92
C THR A 156 -19.61 -29.38 -20.87
N ASN A 157 -20.85 -29.79 -20.55
CA ASN A 157 -21.98 -28.86 -20.41
C ASN A 157 -22.88 -29.25 -19.22
N ALA A 158 -23.10 -28.32 -18.29
CA ALA A 158 -24.08 -28.44 -17.22
C ALA A 158 -25.02 -27.23 -17.22
N ASN A 159 -26.33 -27.45 -17.43
CA ASN A 159 -27.34 -26.39 -17.56
C ASN A 159 -28.52 -26.62 -16.61
N ALA A 160 -28.44 -26.04 -15.41
CA ALA A 160 -29.47 -26.13 -14.39
C ALA A 160 -30.48 -24.97 -14.51
N ALA A 161 -31.77 -25.29 -14.53
CA ALA A 161 -32.84 -24.30 -14.56
C ALA A 161 -32.93 -23.46 -13.28
N ARG A 162 -32.39 -23.95 -12.15
CA ARG A 162 -32.20 -23.21 -10.90
C ARG A 162 -30.75 -23.31 -10.42
N ASP A 163 -30.41 -24.28 -9.58
CA ASP A 163 -29.08 -24.33 -8.95
C ASP A 163 -28.18 -25.41 -9.58
N LEU A 164 -26.91 -25.07 -9.82
CA LEU A 164 -25.85 -26.02 -10.21
C LEU A 164 -24.92 -26.24 -9.02
N ILE A 165 -24.88 -27.47 -8.51
CA ILE A 165 -24.10 -27.87 -7.34
C ILE A 165 -23.13 -28.97 -7.75
N ILE A 166 -21.84 -28.73 -7.60
CA ILE A 166 -20.78 -29.70 -7.91
C ILE A 166 -19.88 -29.85 -6.68
N SER A 167 -19.55 -31.09 -6.29
CA SER A 167 -18.69 -31.35 -5.14
C SER A 167 -17.74 -32.52 -5.33
N ALA A 168 -16.49 -32.35 -4.92
CA ALA A 168 -15.47 -33.41 -4.94
C ALA A 168 -14.75 -33.49 -3.59
N ALA A 169 -14.63 -34.69 -3.03
CA ALA A 169 -13.88 -34.94 -1.80
C ALA A 169 -12.37 -35.07 -2.06
N ASN A 170 -11.96 -35.88 -3.05
CA ASN A 170 -10.58 -35.93 -3.52
C ASN A 170 -10.57 -36.17 -5.04
N GLY A 171 -10.27 -35.15 -5.83
CA GLY A 171 -10.26 -35.20 -7.30
C GLY A 171 -10.37 -33.81 -7.90
N ASN A 172 -10.05 -33.67 -9.17
CA ASN A 172 -10.20 -32.40 -9.88
C ASN A 172 -11.66 -32.18 -10.30
N ILE A 173 -12.09 -30.92 -10.39
CA ILE A 173 -13.35 -30.53 -11.01
C ILE A 173 -13.01 -29.74 -12.27
N ASN A 174 -13.37 -30.27 -13.43
CA ASN A 174 -13.17 -29.65 -14.74
C ASN A 174 -14.55 -29.33 -15.35
N LEU A 175 -14.89 -28.05 -15.47
CA LEU A 175 -16.17 -27.58 -16.02
C LEU A 175 -15.93 -26.66 -17.22
N ILE A 176 -16.24 -27.15 -18.42
CA ILE A 176 -16.06 -26.36 -19.65
C ILE A 176 -17.17 -25.31 -19.79
N THR A 177 -18.43 -25.67 -19.51
CA THR A 177 -19.57 -24.74 -19.56
C THR A 177 -20.59 -25.07 -18.48
N GLY A 178 -20.70 -24.18 -17.48
CA GLY A 178 -21.72 -24.23 -16.43
C GLY A 178 -22.72 -23.08 -16.55
N ILE A 179 -24.02 -23.39 -16.47
CA ILE A 179 -25.09 -22.40 -16.39
C ILE A 179 -26.03 -22.80 -15.26
N ALA A 180 -26.31 -21.85 -14.36
CA ALA A 180 -27.34 -21.93 -13.34
C ALA A 180 -28.32 -20.77 -13.48
N GLY A 181 -29.62 -21.06 -13.51
CA GLY A 181 -30.68 -20.05 -13.54
C GLY A 181 -30.75 -19.19 -12.27
N ASN A 182 -30.23 -19.70 -11.16
CA ASN A 182 -30.10 -19.03 -9.87
C ASN A 182 -28.65 -19.11 -9.38
N ASN A 183 -28.29 -20.05 -8.49
CA ASN A 183 -26.97 -20.08 -7.86
C ASN A 183 -26.06 -21.18 -8.43
N MET A 184 -24.76 -20.92 -8.48
CA MET A 184 -23.74 -21.93 -8.78
C MET A 184 -22.84 -22.14 -7.55
N ASN A 185 -22.67 -23.39 -7.14
CA ASN A 185 -21.87 -23.74 -5.96
C ASN A 185 -20.95 -24.93 -6.29
N ILE A 186 -19.63 -24.68 -6.34
CA ILE A 186 -18.61 -25.67 -6.67
C ILE A 186 -17.65 -25.78 -5.49
N ASN A 187 -17.58 -26.96 -4.87
CA ASN A 187 -16.76 -27.19 -3.67
C ASN A 187 -15.79 -28.37 -3.89
N ASN A 188 -14.49 -28.10 -3.79
CA ASN A 188 -13.45 -29.13 -3.84
C ASN A 188 -12.70 -29.19 -2.52
N ILE A 189 -12.60 -30.35 -1.87
CA ILE A 189 -11.83 -30.48 -0.63
C ILE A 189 -10.35 -30.71 -0.94
N VAL A 190 -10.03 -31.59 -1.89
CA VAL A 190 -8.65 -31.87 -2.31
C VAL A 190 -8.61 -32.08 -3.82
N GLY A 191 -7.89 -31.21 -4.53
CA GLY A 191 -7.78 -31.22 -5.99
C GLY A 191 -8.11 -29.86 -6.58
N ASN A 192 -7.79 -29.70 -7.86
CA ASN A 192 -7.90 -28.41 -8.53
C ASN A 192 -9.31 -28.22 -9.12
N THR A 193 -9.77 -26.97 -9.18
CA THR A 193 -11.02 -26.59 -9.83
C THR A 193 -10.70 -25.75 -11.06
N THR A 194 -11.04 -26.26 -12.25
CA THR A 194 -10.85 -25.58 -13.53
C THR A 194 -12.19 -25.27 -14.17
N ILE A 195 -12.41 -24.00 -14.51
CA ILE A 195 -13.62 -23.51 -15.16
C ILE A 195 -13.23 -22.70 -16.41
N ASP A 196 -13.74 -23.10 -17.57
CA ASP A 196 -13.57 -22.30 -18.80
C ASP A 196 -14.71 -21.27 -18.97
N PHE A 197 -15.96 -21.64 -18.71
CA PHE A 197 -17.08 -20.71 -18.70
C PHE A 197 -18.11 -21.06 -17.62
N ALA A 198 -18.47 -20.09 -16.77
CA ALA A 198 -19.54 -20.24 -15.79
C ALA A 198 -20.45 -19.01 -15.72
N ARG A 199 -21.76 -19.24 -15.64
CA ARG A 199 -22.75 -18.18 -15.40
C ARG A 199 -23.81 -18.58 -14.37
N ALA A 200 -23.95 -17.76 -13.32
CA ALA A 200 -25.03 -17.84 -12.34
C ALA A 200 -26.00 -16.67 -12.52
N GLY A 201 -27.31 -16.94 -12.49
CA GLY A 201 -28.35 -15.90 -12.55
C GLY A 201 -28.39 -15.00 -11.32
N ASN A 202 -27.90 -15.50 -10.18
CA ASN A 202 -27.75 -14.78 -8.92
C ASN A 202 -26.32 -14.96 -8.38
N ASP A 203 -26.05 -15.88 -7.46
CA ASP A 203 -24.73 -15.96 -6.78
C ASP A 203 -23.83 -17.08 -7.33
N MET A 204 -22.52 -16.84 -7.34
CA MET A 204 -21.51 -17.85 -7.66
C MET A 204 -20.54 -18.05 -6.48
N THR A 205 -20.43 -19.28 -6.01
CA THR A 205 -19.48 -19.69 -4.96
C THR A 205 -18.57 -20.79 -5.49
N LEU A 206 -17.27 -20.52 -5.55
CA LEU A 206 -16.22 -21.46 -5.92
C LEU A 206 -15.30 -21.64 -4.71
N THR A 207 -15.22 -22.84 -4.16
CA THR A 207 -14.31 -23.14 -3.05
C THR A 207 -13.38 -24.31 -3.33
N ALA A 208 -12.14 -24.16 -2.89
CA ALA A 208 -11.16 -25.23 -2.74
C ALA A 208 -10.66 -25.23 -1.28
N VAL A 209 -10.45 -26.40 -0.66
CA VAL A 209 -9.72 -26.44 0.62
C VAL A 209 -8.23 -26.61 0.34
N ASN A 210 -7.83 -27.67 -0.37
CA ASN A 210 -6.45 -27.88 -0.80
C ASN A 210 -6.40 -28.09 -2.32
N GLY A 211 -6.20 -27.01 -3.08
CA GLY A 211 -6.13 -27.04 -4.53
C GLY A 211 -6.20 -25.64 -5.14
N ASP A 212 -5.69 -25.55 -6.38
CA ASP A 212 -5.75 -24.32 -7.18
C ASP A 212 -7.16 -24.14 -7.77
N ILE A 213 -7.58 -22.88 -7.94
CA ILE A 213 -8.79 -22.51 -8.69
C ILE A 213 -8.37 -21.73 -9.93
N ARG A 214 -8.68 -22.26 -11.13
CA ARG A 214 -8.47 -21.57 -12.41
C ARG A 214 -9.81 -21.24 -13.05
N VAL A 215 -10.04 -19.97 -13.35
CA VAL A 215 -11.25 -19.46 -14.03
C VAL A 215 -10.83 -18.71 -15.30
N VAL A 216 -11.38 -19.08 -16.45
CA VAL A 216 -11.25 -18.26 -17.67
C VAL A 216 -12.34 -17.19 -17.69
N ASP A 217 -13.62 -17.55 -17.69
CA ASP A 217 -14.73 -16.59 -17.66
C ASP A 217 -15.78 -17.01 -16.63
N ALA A 218 -16.08 -16.12 -15.68
CA ALA A 218 -17.14 -16.28 -14.70
C ALA A 218 -18.02 -15.02 -14.59
N VAL A 219 -19.34 -15.23 -14.62
CA VAL A 219 -20.34 -14.16 -14.44
C VAL A 219 -21.36 -14.54 -13.36
N ALA A 220 -21.48 -13.70 -12.33
CA ALA A 220 -22.52 -13.77 -11.31
C ALA A 220 -23.48 -12.58 -11.42
N GLY A 221 -24.80 -12.84 -11.37
CA GLY A 221 -25.82 -11.79 -11.43
C GLY A 221 -25.90 -10.92 -10.16
N ASN A 222 -25.43 -11.41 -9.02
CA ASN A 222 -25.44 -10.71 -7.73
C ASN A 222 -24.06 -10.75 -7.05
N GLU A 223 -23.70 -11.83 -6.36
CA GLU A 223 -22.42 -11.93 -5.63
C GLU A 223 -21.51 -13.02 -6.18
N MET A 224 -20.19 -12.78 -6.13
CA MET A 224 -19.17 -13.77 -6.49
C MET A 224 -18.19 -14.00 -5.34
N LEU A 225 -18.05 -15.25 -4.92
CA LEU A 225 -17.06 -15.70 -3.94
C LEU A 225 -16.15 -16.76 -4.56
N ILE A 226 -14.85 -16.49 -4.59
CA ILE A 226 -13.81 -17.45 -5.00
C ILE A 226 -12.83 -17.59 -3.85
N ASN A 227 -12.75 -18.76 -3.22
CA ASN A 227 -11.98 -18.95 -1.99
C ASN A 227 -11.18 -20.25 -1.97
N THR A 228 -9.88 -20.18 -1.69
CA THR A 228 -9.05 -21.34 -1.37
C THR A 228 -8.40 -21.23 0.01
N THR A 229 -8.28 -22.36 0.73
CA THR A 229 -7.49 -22.39 1.97
C THR A 229 -6.00 -22.56 1.67
N ALA A 230 -5.64 -23.50 0.81
CA ALA A 230 -4.29 -23.69 0.30
C ALA A 230 -4.32 -23.98 -1.21
N GLY A 231 -3.72 -23.09 -2.01
CA GLY A 231 -3.69 -23.16 -3.47
C GLY A 231 -3.68 -21.77 -4.09
N ASN A 232 -3.37 -21.68 -5.37
CA ASN A 232 -3.41 -20.42 -6.12
C ASN A 232 -4.82 -20.15 -6.65
N ILE A 233 -5.13 -18.88 -6.92
CA ILE A 233 -6.33 -18.49 -7.68
C ILE A 233 -5.85 -17.75 -8.93
N ASP A 234 -6.16 -18.30 -10.11
CA ASP A 234 -5.85 -17.69 -11.40
C ASP A 234 -7.14 -17.38 -12.17
N ILE A 235 -7.46 -16.10 -12.33
CA ILE A 235 -8.68 -15.60 -12.99
C ILE A 235 -8.29 -14.81 -14.24
N THR A 236 -8.88 -15.15 -15.39
CA THR A 236 -8.74 -14.34 -16.62
C THR A 236 -9.81 -13.25 -16.66
N ASP A 237 -11.08 -13.62 -16.52
CA ASP A 237 -12.23 -12.72 -16.45
C ASP A 237 -13.17 -13.14 -15.33
N ALA A 238 -13.52 -12.17 -14.47
CA ALA A 238 -14.59 -12.32 -13.48
C ALA A 238 -15.48 -11.08 -13.48
N THR A 239 -16.81 -11.27 -13.56
CA THR A 239 -17.80 -10.20 -13.46
C THR A 239 -18.84 -10.53 -12.38
N SER A 240 -19.04 -9.61 -11.46
CA SER A 240 -20.12 -9.62 -10.47
C SER A 240 -21.08 -8.45 -10.72
N GLY A 241 -22.38 -8.69 -10.57
CA GLY A 241 -23.40 -7.64 -10.60
C GLY A 241 -23.25 -6.68 -9.40
N LYS A 242 -22.88 -7.20 -8.24
CA LYS A 242 -22.56 -6.44 -7.03
C LYS A 242 -21.17 -6.83 -6.52
N ASP A 243 -21.10 -7.43 -5.33
CA ASP A 243 -19.86 -7.61 -4.59
C ASP A 243 -19.07 -8.81 -5.13
N MET A 244 -17.74 -8.70 -5.08
CA MET A 244 -16.80 -9.76 -5.45
C MET A 244 -15.80 -9.96 -4.32
N THR A 245 -15.64 -11.21 -3.89
CA THR A 245 -14.65 -11.61 -2.88
C THR A 245 -13.76 -12.72 -3.44
N ILE A 246 -12.46 -12.46 -3.51
CA ILE A 246 -11.43 -13.41 -3.96
C ILE A 246 -10.42 -13.61 -2.84
N LYS A 247 -10.25 -14.84 -2.34
CA LYS A 247 -9.43 -15.11 -1.15
C LYS A 247 -8.60 -16.38 -1.24
N ALA A 248 -7.32 -16.30 -0.93
CA ALA A 248 -6.47 -17.45 -0.61
C ALA A 248 -5.96 -17.29 0.82
N ASN A 249 -5.96 -18.31 1.69
CA ASN A 249 -5.18 -18.16 2.94
C ASN A 249 -3.68 -18.33 2.64
N THR A 250 -3.33 -19.38 1.89
CA THR A 250 -1.97 -19.61 1.39
C THR A 250 -1.98 -19.91 -0.10
N GLY A 251 -1.29 -19.06 -0.87
CA GLY A 251 -1.15 -19.16 -2.32
C GLY A 251 -1.21 -17.79 -2.99
N ASN A 252 -0.81 -17.74 -4.25
CA ASN A 252 -0.85 -16.52 -5.04
C ASN A 252 -2.25 -16.26 -5.58
N ILE A 253 -2.57 -15.00 -5.86
CA ILE A 253 -3.79 -14.60 -6.57
C ILE A 253 -3.38 -13.83 -7.82
N THR A 254 -3.74 -14.35 -8.99
CA THR A 254 -3.58 -13.68 -10.28
C THR A 254 -4.96 -13.34 -10.84
N ILE A 255 -5.18 -12.09 -11.19
CA ILE A 255 -6.40 -11.62 -11.88
C ILE A 255 -5.93 -10.88 -13.15
N ALA A 256 -6.41 -11.26 -14.33
CA ALA A 256 -6.25 -10.38 -15.49
C ALA A 256 -7.29 -9.25 -15.40
N ARG A 257 -8.59 -9.58 -15.47
CA ARG A 257 -9.69 -8.61 -15.34
C ARG A 257 -10.70 -9.01 -14.27
N GLY A 258 -11.14 -8.02 -13.49
CA GLY A 258 -12.19 -8.17 -12.49
C GLY A 258 -13.13 -6.97 -12.46
N THR A 259 -14.44 -7.22 -12.56
CA THR A 259 -15.48 -6.17 -12.57
C THR A 259 -16.53 -6.43 -11.49
N ALA A 260 -16.81 -5.44 -10.65
CA ALA A 260 -17.83 -5.48 -9.60
C ALA A 260 -18.81 -4.32 -9.79
N THR A 261 -19.84 -4.54 -10.63
CA THR A 261 -20.54 -3.46 -11.37
C THR A 261 -21.18 -2.40 -10.48
N ASP A 262 -22.02 -2.81 -9.52
CA ASP A 262 -22.69 -1.90 -8.56
C ASP A 262 -22.18 -2.10 -7.11
N GLY A 263 -21.07 -2.83 -6.94
CA GLY A 263 -20.63 -3.37 -5.65
C GLY A 263 -19.16 -3.13 -5.31
N ASN A 264 -18.74 -3.83 -4.26
CA ASN A 264 -17.41 -3.73 -3.67
C ASN A 264 -16.51 -4.88 -4.15
N LEU A 265 -15.19 -4.66 -4.14
CA LEU A 265 -14.20 -5.73 -4.33
C LEU A 265 -13.40 -5.98 -3.05
N VAL A 266 -13.29 -7.24 -2.65
CA VAL A 266 -12.35 -7.69 -1.64
C VAL A 266 -11.41 -8.73 -2.26
N VAL A 267 -10.10 -8.45 -2.28
CA VAL A 267 -9.08 -9.46 -2.65
C VAL A 267 -8.12 -9.63 -1.48
N LYS A 268 -7.94 -10.87 -1.00
CA LYS A 268 -7.07 -11.13 0.16
C LYS A 268 -6.20 -12.37 0.01
N THR A 269 -4.90 -12.25 0.31
CA THR A 269 -4.07 -13.40 0.70
C THR A 269 -3.33 -13.18 2.02
N GLU A 270 -3.25 -14.22 2.86
CA GLU A 270 -2.44 -14.13 4.10
C GLU A 270 -0.95 -14.39 3.81
N THR A 271 -0.67 -15.27 2.83
CA THR A 271 0.68 -15.69 2.42
C THR A 271 0.71 -16.01 0.93
N GLY A 272 1.44 -15.22 0.15
CA GLY A 272 1.54 -15.35 -1.31
C GLY A 272 1.48 -13.98 -2.00
N ASN A 273 1.88 -13.91 -3.26
CA ASN A 273 1.83 -12.67 -4.03
C ASN A 273 0.43 -12.44 -4.60
N LEU A 274 0.07 -11.17 -4.84
CA LEU A 274 -1.15 -10.79 -5.55
C LEU A 274 -0.79 -9.96 -6.77
N SER A 275 -1.29 -10.36 -7.94
CA SER A 275 -1.09 -9.64 -9.19
C SER A 275 -2.41 -9.36 -9.93
N VAL A 276 -2.62 -8.10 -10.32
CA VAL A 276 -3.57 -7.72 -11.37
C VAL A 276 -2.78 -7.35 -12.62
N THR A 277 -3.02 -8.04 -13.73
CA THR A 277 -2.21 -7.89 -14.97
C THR A 277 -2.82 -6.97 -16.03
N ASP A 278 -4.12 -6.65 -15.94
CA ASP A 278 -4.83 -5.77 -16.88
C ASP A 278 -5.55 -4.65 -16.08
N TYR A 279 -6.82 -4.84 -15.70
CA TYR A 279 -7.58 -3.85 -14.94
C TYR A 279 -8.57 -4.42 -13.91
N LEU A 280 -8.90 -3.59 -12.91
CA LEU A 280 -10.07 -3.73 -12.04
C LEU A 280 -11.04 -2.56 -12.28
N ASP A 281 -12.34 -2.86 -12.36
CA ASP A 281 -13.41 -1.88 -12.58
C ASP A 281 -14.54 -2.04 -11.56
N ILE A 282 -14.55 -1.20 -10.52
CA ILE A 282 -15.30 -1.40 -9.27
C ILE A 282 -16.31 -0.27 -9.06
N GLY A 283 -17.60 -0.56 -9.08
CA GLY A 283 -18.64 0.46 -8.94
C GLY A 283 -18.66 1.21 -7.60
N ARG A 284 -18.00 0.66 -6.58
CA ARG A 284 -17.92 1.27 -5.25
C ARG A 284 -16.53 1.18 -4.60
N ASP A 285 -16.44 0.44 -3.50
CA ASP A 285 -15.36 0.47 -2.52
C ASP A 285 -14.48 -0.77 -2.74
N SER A 286 -13.17 -0.67 -2.56
CA SER A 286 -12.24 -1.80 -2.79
C SER A 286 -11.25 -1.97 -1.65
N MET A 287 -11.03 -3.23 -1.26
CA MET A 287 -10.09 -3.64 -0.21
C MET A 287 -9.17 -4.75 -0.73
N ILE A 288 -7.87 -4.46 -0.85
CA ILE A 288 -6.85 -5.38 -1.35
C ILE A 288 -5.82 -5.60 -0.26
N ILE A 289 -5.67 -6.83 0.23
CA ILE A 289 -4.83 -7.15 1.39
C ILE A 289 -3.88 -8.32 1.08
N VAL A 290 -2.58 -8.13 1.31
CA VAL A 290 -1.56 -9.19 1.25
C VAL A 290 -0.75 -9.17 2.54
N ASN A 291 -0.99 -10.06 3.50
CA ASN A 291 -0.23 -10.00 4.75
C ASN A 291 1.27 -10.28 4.51
N GLU A 292 1.63 -11.37 3.83
CA GLU A 292 3.03 -11.67 3.46
C GLU A 292 3.14 -12.00 1.97
N GLY A 293 3.74 -11.09 1.19
CA GLY A 293 3.94 -11.24 -0.25
C GLY A 293 4.00 -9.90 -0.98
N ALA A 294 4.52 -9.91 -2.21
CA ALA A 294 4.54 -8.72 -3.07
C ALA A 294 3.16 -8.48 -3.69
N LEU A 295 2.83 -7.21 -3.90
CA LEU A 295 1.59 -6.76 -4.53
C LEU A 295 1.89 -5.98 -5.80
N THR A 296 1.36 -6.42 -6.95
CA THR A 296 1.51 -5.73 -8.24
C THR A 296 0.15 -5.53 -8.90
N LEU A 297 -0.31 -4.28 -9.02
CA LEU A 297 -1.61 -3.96 -9.62
C LEU A 297 -1.41 -3.16 -10.92
N GLY A 298 -2.15 -3.52 -11.98
CA GLY A 298 -2.18 -2.79 -13.24
C GLY A 298 -2.94 -1.47 -13.14
N THR A 299 -4.12 -1.40 -13.78
CA THR A 299 -5.03 -0.25 -13.64
C THR A 299 -6.16 -0.57 -12.66
N ILE A 300 -6.51 0.38 -11.80
CA ILE A 300 -7.67 0.30 -10.91
C ILE A 300 -8.57 1.51 -11.19
N SER A 301 -9.79 1.25 -11.62
CA SER A 301 -10.87 2.22 -11.71
C SER A 301 -11.88 1.90 -10.62
N LEU A 302 -12.23 2.87 -9.77
CA LEU A 302 -13.25 2.67 -8.75
C LEU A 302 -14.13 3.90 -8.50
N GLY A 303 -15.39 3.65 -8.18
CA GLY A 303 -16.35 4.71 -7.89
C GLY A 303 -16.11 5.43 -6.55
N LYS A 304 -15.47 4.78 -5.56
CA LYS A 304 -15.34 5.31 -4.19
C LYS A 304 -13.98 5.01 -3.55
N ASP A 305 -13.97 4.43 -2.34
CA ASP A 305 -12.78 4.34 -1.49
C ASP A 305 -11.93 3.11 -1.83
N LEU A 306 -10.61 3.29 -1.90
CA LEU A 306 -9.63 2.21 -2.09
C LEU A 306 -8.77 2.07 -0.83
N ILE A 307 -8.70 0.85 -0.29
CA ILE A 307 -7.73 0.46 0.73
C ILE A 307 -6.84 -0.64 0.15
N VAL A 308 -5.54 -0.40 0.14
CA VAL A 308 -4.52 -1.37 -0.24
C VAL A 308 -3.53 -1.54 0.91
N THR A 309 -3.33 -2.77 1.39
CA THR A 309 -2.44 -3.04 2.52
C THR A 309 -1.54 -4.24 2.24
N THR A 310 -0.23 -4.09 2.49
CA THR A 310 0.68 -5.21 2.73
C THR A 310 1.22 -5.14 4.16
N ALA A 311 1.41 -6.28 4.84
CA ALA A 311 2.12 -6.24 6.13
C ALA A 311 3.64 -6.40 5.90
N ILE A 312 4.04 -7.29 4.99
CA ILE A 312 5.42 -7.45 4.51
C ILE A 312 5.41 -7.69 3.00
N GLY A 313 5.98 -6.75 2.24
CA GLY A 313 6.18 -6.85 0.79
C GLY A 313 5.95 -5.51 0.08
N ASP A 314 6.67 -5.30 -1.02
CA ASP A 314 6.54 -4.10 -1.85
C ASP A 314 5.15 -4.02 -2.51
N ILE A 315 4.66 -2.79 -2.68
CA ILE A 315 3.43 -2.47 -3.40
C ILE A 315 3.82 -1.72 -4.67
N THR A 316 3.48 -2.26 -5.84
CA THR A 316 3.66 -1.61 -7.14
C THR A 316 2.29 -1.45 -7.80
N ILE A 317 1.89 -0.23 -8.16
CA ILE A 317 0.61 0.03 -8.83
C ILE A 317 0.81 0.92 -10.07
N GLY A 318 0.35 0.47 -11.24
CA GLY A 318 0.46 1.22 -12.48
C GLY A 318 -0.40 2.49 -12.48
N LYS A 319 -1.71 2.33 -12.25
CA LYS A 319 -2.65 3.46 -12.21
C LYS A 319 -3.81 3.23 -11.24
N ILE A 320 -4.20 4.28 -10.51
CA ILE A 320 -5.40 4.36 -9.67
C ILE A 320 -6.24 5.57 -10.10
N VAL A 321 -7.54 5.37 -10.29
CA VAL A 321 -8.55 6.43 -10.42
C VAL A 321 -9.70 6.16 -9.46
N SER A 322 -9.90 7.05 -8.49
CA SER A 322 -11.07 7.07 -7.60
C SER A 322 -11.97 8.25 -7.96
N GLU A 323 -13.19 7.98 -8.47
CA GLU A 323 -14.09 9.02 -8.97
C GLU A 323 -14.66 9.94 -7.89
N PHE A 324 -14.94 9.40 -6.69
CA PHE A 324 -15.63 10.12 -5.61
C PHE A 324 -15.10 9.82 -4.20
N GLY A 325 -13.97 9.12 -4.07
CA GLY A 325 -13.49 8.58 -2.79
C GLY A 325 -12.04 8.89 -2.46
N ASN A 326 -11.56 8.20 -1.42
CA ASN A 326 -10.23 8.30 -0.85
C ASN A 326 -9.36 7.12 -1.33
N VAL A 327 -8.04 7.28 -1.31
CA VAL A 327 -7.08 6.21 -1.60
C VAL A 327 -6.11 6.09 -0.43
N THR A 328 -6.09 4.92 0.22
CA THR A 328 -5.13 4.58 1.26
C THR A 328 -4.28 3.40 0.81
N VAL A 329 -2.96 3.56 0.80
CA VAL A 329 -1.99 2.50 0.47
C VAL A 329 -0.96 2.40 1.59
N ASN A 330 -0.80 1.21 2.17
CA ASN A 330 -0.01 1.00 3.38
C ASN A 330 0.86 -0.28 3.30
N ALA A 331 2.18 -0.14 3.45
CA ALA A 331 3.11 -1.24 3.69
C ALA A 331 3.51 -1.26 5.18
N GLU A 332 2.73 -1.96 6.01
CA GLU A 332 2.67 -1.72 7.47
C GLU A 332 3.99 -1.91 8.24
N LYS A 333 4.83 -2.87 7.83
CA LYS A 333 6.09 -3.19 8.53
C LYS A 333 7.30 -3.00 7.64
N PHE A 334 7.29 -3.59 6.44
CA PHE A 334 8.38 -3.53 5.47
C PHE A 334 7.83 -3.58 4.04
N GLY A 335 8.23 -2.63 3.21
CA GLY A 335 7.88 -2.57 1.80
C GLY A 335 7.95 -1.16 1.26
N ASN A 336 8.38 -1.02 0.01
CA ASN A 336 8.33 0.24 -0.73
C ASN A 336 6.96 0.38 -1.40
N LEU A 337 6.52 1.63 -1.60
CA LEU A 337 5.38 1.94 -2.45
C LEU A 337 5.88 2.54 -3.77
N ILE A 338 5.47 1.96 -4.90
CA ILE A 338 5.90 2.35 -6.25
C ILE A 338 4.67 2.57 -7.10
N PHE A 339 4.53 3.77 -7.68
CA PHE A 339 3.35 4.17 -8.43
C PHE A 339 3.70 4.78 -9.79
N GLY A 340 2.86 4.52 -10.80
CA GLY A 340 2.73 5.43 -11.93
C GLY A 340 1.87 6.61 -11.54
N GLU A 341 0.55 6.46 -11.71
CA GLU A 341 -0.42 7.55 -11.53
C GLU A 341 -1.45 7.23 -10.44
N ILE A 342 -1.67 8.15 -9.50
CA ILE A 342 -2.78 8.12 -8.54
C ILE A 342 -3.60 9.40 -8.70
N VAL A 343 -4.89 9.27 -9.03
CA VAL A 343 -5.86 10.38 -9.00
C VAL A 343 -7.03 9.99 -8.11
N ALA A 344 -7.33 10.80 -7.11
CA ALA A 344 -8.48 10.63 -6.23
C ALA A 344 -9.25 11.94 -6.06
N ASP A 345 -10.58 11.84 -5.94
CA ASP A 345 -11.40 13.01 -5.61
C ASP A 345 -11.10 13.53 -4.19
N GLN A 346 -11.01 12.63 -3.21
CA GLN A 346 -10.79 12.96 -1.81
C GLN A 346 -9.35 12.67 -1.34
N GLN A 347 -9.16 12.24 -0.09
CA GLN A 347 -7.86 12.08 0.55
C GLN A 347 -6.99 11.01 -0.13
N ILE A 348 -5.68 11.26 -0.23
CA ILE A 348 -4.68 10.24 -0.54
C ILE A 348 -3.74 10.08 0.65
N ASP A 349 -3.58 8.85 1.15
CA ASP A 349 -2.68 8.50 2.25
C ASP A 349 -1.76 7.34 1.81
N LEU A 350 -0.47 7.63 1.62
CA LEU A 350 0.55 6.64 1.24
C LEU A 350 1.55 6.48 2.41
N VAL A 351 1.63 5.27 2.97
CA VAL A 351 2.36 5.00 4.23
C VAL A 351 3.24 3.75 4.13
N THR A 352 4.47 3.83 4.61
CA THR A 352 5.32 2.68 4.92
C THR A 352 5.67 2.65 6.40
N GLY A 353 5.82 1.47 6.98
CA GLY A 353 6.47 1.28 8.28
C GLY A 353 8.00 1.25 8.16
N PHE A 354 8.51 0.69 7.06
CA PHE A 354 9.92 0.73 6.68
C PHE A 354 10.05 0.58 5.15
N GLY A 355 10.39 1.67 4.47
CA GLY A 355 10.56 1.70 3.01
C GLY A 355 10.25 3.05 2.38
N GLY A 356 10.62 3.24 1.11
CA GLY A 356 10.40 4.49 0.39
C GLY A 356 9.03 4.60 -0.30
N VAL A 357 8.75 5.79 -0.81
CA VAL A 357 7.60 6.09 -1.69
C VAL A 357 8.14 6.69 -2.99
N ASP A 358 7.88 6.02 -4.12
CA ASP A 358 8.28 6.44 -5.47
C ASP A 358 7.03 6.60 -6.36
N ALA A 359 6.83 7.74 -7.01
CA ALA A 359 5.65 7.98 -7.85
C ALA A 359 5.87 8.98 -9.00
N ASP A 360 5.29 8.71 -10.18
CA ASP A 360 5.28 9.69 -11.28
C ASP A 360 4.27 10.82 -11.01
N HIS A 361 3.03 10.50 -10.63
CA HIS A 361 1.98 11.52 -10.41
C HIS A 361 0.99 11.12 -9.31
N VAL A 362 0.75 12.04 -8.36
CA VAL A 362 -0.21 11.90 -7.26
C VAL A 362 -1.05 13.17 -7.17
N GLU A 363 -2.34 13.11 -7.53
CA GLU A 363 -3.29 14.24 -7.46
C GLU A 363 -4.52 13.93 -6.59
N SER A 364 -4.73 14.76 -5.56
CA SER A 364 -6.01 14.86 -4.85
C SER A 364 -6.79 16.08 -5.33
N VAL A 365 -7.88 15.83 -6.06
CA VAL A 365 -8.65 16.87 -6.77
C VAL A 365 -9.42 17.79 -5.82
N ASN A 366 -9.94 17.25 -4.71
CA ASN A 366 -10.71 17.99 -3.70
C ASN A 366 -10.27 17.73 -2.24
N GLY A 367 -9.35 16.79 -1.99
CA GLY A 367 -8.82 16.45 -0.67
C GLY A 367 -7.39 16.92 -0.39
N ASN A 368 -6.70 16.22 0.51
CA ASN A 368 -5.30 16.44 0.87
C ASN A 368 -4.47 15.22 0.41
N VAL A 369 -3.14 15.34 0.43
CA VAL A 369 -2.22 14.20 0.23
C VAL A 369 -1.28 14.07 1.43
N ASN A 370 -1.19 12.88 2.03
CA ASN A 370 -0.21 12.55 3.05
C ASN A 370 0.72 11.44 2.53
N LEU A 371 2.03 11.70 2.58
CA LEU A 371 3.10 10.75 2.29
C LEU A 371 3.91 10.52 3.57
N ILE A 372 4.09 9.26 3.97
CA ILE A 372 4.87 8.87 5.15
C ILE A 372 5.80 7.72 4.75
N ALA A 373 7.09 8.01 4.65
CA ALA A 373 8.15 7.02 4.56
C ALA A 373 8.70 6.75 5.97
N GLY A 374 8.23 5.68 6.61
CA GLY A 374 8.71 5.23 7.91
C GLY A 374 10.07 4.56 7.80
N GLY A 375 10.87 4.64 8.88
CA GLY A 375 12.21 4.08 8.93
C GLY A 375 13.14 4.65 7.85
N ALA A 376 13.97 3.80 7.24
CA ALA A 376 14.86 4.21 6.16
C ALA A 376 14.17 4.09 4.79
N GLY A 377 13.94 5.21 4.13
CA GLY A 377 13.29 5.28 2.83
C GLY A 377 13.12 6.71 2.34
N ASP A 378 13.42 6.96 1.06
CA ASP A 378 13.22 8.27 0.43
C ASP A 378 11.74 8.45 0.01
N ILE A 379 11.29 9.71 -0.07
CA ILE A 379 10.08 10.09 -0.82
C ILE A 379 10.56 10.75 -2.11
N ASN A 380 10.27 10.12 -3.25
CA ASN A 380 10.58 10.61 -4.60
C ASN A 380 9.27 10.72 -5.39
N VAL A 381 8.80 11.92 -5.70
CA VAL A 381 7.55 12.10 -6.46
C VAL A 381 7.76 13.15 -7.55
N HIS A 382 7.46 12.81 -8.80
CA HIS A 382 7.62 13.75 -9.91
C HIS A 382 6.53 14.84 -9.89
N GLU A 383 5.24 14.49 -9.78
CA GLU A 383 4.17 15.46 -9.51
C GLU A 383 3.35 15.11 -8.26
N LEU A 384 3.32 16.02 -7.27
CA LEU A 384 2.58 15.89 -6.02
C LEU A 384 1.60 17.06 -5.85
N LEU A 385 0.32 16.82 -6.09
CA LEU A 385 -0.72 17.85 -6.18
C LEU A 385 -1.87 17.59 -5.21
N ALA A 386 -2.28 18.61 -4.45
CA ALA A 386 -3.51 18.60 -3.67
C ALA A 386 -4.24 19.95 -3.76
N ARG A 387 -5.57 19.91 -3.87
CA ARG A 387 -6.40 21.13 -3.69
C ARG A 387 -6.46 21.58 -2.23
N GLY A 388 -6.41 20.62 -1.31
CA GLY A 388 -6.27 20.83 0.13
C GLY A 388 -4.80 20.93 0.53
N ASP A 389 -4.43 20.26 1.62
CA ASP A 389 -3.10 20.31 2.20
C ASP A 389 -2.18 19.20 1.66
N VAL A 390 -0.86 19.36 1.80
CA VAL A 390 0.13 18.32 1.51
C VAL A 390 1.01 18.10 2.73
N LYS A 391 1.18 16.84 3.12
CA LYS A 391 2.16 16.40 4.11
C LYS A 391 3.12 15.40 3.49
N GLY A 392 4.43 15.64 3.62
CA GLY A 392 5.46 14.65 3.38
C GLY A 392 6.30 14.46 4.64
N LEU A 393 6.53 13.22 5.06
CA LEU A 393 7.41 12.88 6.18
C LEU A 393 8.29 11.68 5.80
N ALA A 394 9.61 11.88 5.80
CA ALA A 394 10.61 10.83 5.73
C ALA A 394 11.36 10.80 7.06
N GLU A 395 11.37 9.65 7.74
CA GLU A 395 12.10 9.52 9.01
C GLU A 395 13.62 9.53 8.74
N ASP A 396 14.17 8.47 8.14
CA ASP A 396 15.58 8.37 7.71
C ASP A 396 15.72 8.30 6.17
N GLY A 397 15.33 9.39 5.50
CA GLY A 397 15.41 9.51 4.05
C GLY A 397 15.43 10.95 3.56
N ASN A 398 15.48 11.11 2.24
CA ASN A 398 15.38 12.39 1.56
C ASN A 398 13.96 12.60 1.05
N ILE A 399 13.58 13.86 0.83
CA ILE A 399 12.36 14.22 0.09
C ILE A 399 12.78 14.89 -1.22
N MET A 400 12.39 14.32 -2.35
CA MET A 400 12.66 14.82 -3.70
C MET A 400 11.34 14.99 -4.45
N LEU A 401 11.01 16.23 -4.82
CA LEU A 401 9.75 16.57 -5.48
C LEU A 401 10.03 17.44 -6.72
N ALA A 402 9.75 16.97 -7.93
CA ALA A 402 9.94 17.84 -9.10
C ALA A 402 8.85 18.91 -9.18
N LYS A 403 7.60 18.58 -8.81
CA LYS A 403 6.49 19.53 -8.78
C LYS A 403 5.58 19.30 -7.59
N LEU A 404 5.23 20.37 -6.90
CA LEU A 404 4.50 20.38 -5.64
C LEU A 404 3.37 21.41 -5.67
N GLY A 405 2.13 20.99 -5.44
CA GLY A 405 0.96 21.86 -5.37
C GLY A 405 0.16 21.61 -4.09
N GLY A 406 -0.09 22.67 -3.30
CA GLY A 406 -0.88 22.52 -2.07
C GLY A 406 -1.26 23.85 -1.42
N LYS A 407 -2.35 23.85 -0.66
CA LYS A 407 -2.83 25.02 0.10
C LYS A 407 -1.95 25.30 1.30
N ASN A 408 -1.89 24.37 2.26
CA ASN A 408 -0.87 24.34 3.29
C ASN A 408 0.02 23.12 3.06
N VAL A 409 1.34 23.33 3.09
CA VAL A 409 2.33 22.28 2.87
C VAL A 409 3.18 22.10 4.12
N VAL A 410 3.40 20.85 4.51
CA VAL A 410 4.30 20.45 5.60
C VAL A 410 5.23 19.35 5.10
N LEU A 411 6.52 19.62 5.00
CA LEU A 411 7.54 18.63 4.65
C LEU A 411 8.49 18.43 5.82
N VAL A 412 8.77 17.18 6.17
CA VAL A 412 9.60 16.81 7.32
C VAL A 412 10.60 15.73 6.93
N VAL A 413 11.86 16.00 7.19
CA VAL A 413 12.97 15.06 7.19
C VAL A 413 13.52 15.06 8.61
N GLU A 414 13.44 13.94 9.32
CA GLU A 414 13.73 13.92 10.77
C GLU A 414 15.23 13.72 11.08
N HIS A 415 15.96 12.99 10.24
CA HIS A 415 17.39 12.72 10.41
C HIS A 415 18.34 13.78 9.84
N ASP A 416 19.51 13.90 10.46
CA ASP A 416 20.56 14.86 10.13
C ASP A 416 21.28 14.52 8.81
N SER A 417 21.89 15.54 8.18
CA SER A 417 22.59 15.43 6.88
C SER A 417 21.72 14.98 5.68
N ARG A 418 20.45 14.66 5.88
CA ARG A 418 19.47 14.32 4.84
C ARG A 418 18.97 15.59 4.12
N LYS A 419 18.42 15.40 2.91
CA LYS A 419 18.07 16.49 1.99
C LYS A 419 16.58 16.57 1.71
N LEU A 420 16.13 17.80 1.48
CA LEU A 420 14.85 18.11 0.87
C LEU A 420 15.09 18.97 -0.36
N THR A 421 14.62 18.51 -1.52
CA THR A 421 14.71 19.20 -2.80
C THR A 421 13.33 19.34 -3.44
N VAL A 422 12.95 20.56 -3.83
CA VAL A 422 11.73 20.81 -4.59
C VAL A 422 12.04 21.69 -5.81
N ASP A 423 11.75 21.23 -7.03
CA ASP A 423 12.07 22.03 -8.23
C ASP A 423 10.99 23.12 -8.46
N GLU A 424 9.71 22.74 -8.61
CA GLU A 424 8.59 23.69 -8.76
C GLU A 424 7.55 23.57 -7.64
N ALA A 425 7.34 24.63 -6.84
CA ALA A 425 6.32 24.67 -5.80
C ALA A 425 5.24 25.73 -6.07
N THR A 426 3.97 25.33 -6.04
CA THR A 426 2.79 26.22 -6.06
C THR A 426 2.05 26.14 -4.74
N ILE A 427 2.12 27.22 -3.95
CA ILE A 427 1.64 27.25 -2.56
C ILE A 427 0.47 28.23 -2.41
N GLY A 428 -0.65 27.75 -1.86
CA GLY A 428 -1.88 28.54 -1.69
C GLY A 428 -1.96 29.37 -0.40
N LYS A 429 -1.10 29.12 0.61
CA LYS A 429 -1.10 29.89 1.87
C LYS A 429 0.22 29.78 2.64
N LYS A 430 0.66 28.56 2.95
CA LYS A 430 1.76 28.33 3.90
C LYS A 430 2.57 27.10 3.51
N MET A 431 3.89 27.21 3.66
CA MET A 431 4.82 26.08 3.64
C MET A 431 5.55 26.01 4.98
N THR A 432 5.69 24.81 5.53
CA THR A 432 6.53 24.52 6.70
C THR A 432 7.48 23.40 6.32
N VAL A 433 8.77 23.61 6.48
CA VAL A 433 9.81 22.61 6.19
C VAL A 433 10.64 22.37 7.44
N THR A 434 10.93 21.10 7.72
CA THR A 434 11.90 20.65 8.71
C THR A 434 12.91 19.76 8.00
N ALA A 435 14.16 20.20 7.86
CA ALA A 435 15.30 19.45 7.30
C ALA A 435 16.58 20.27 7.48
N ASP A 436 17.77 19.65 7.46
CA ASP A 436 19.05 20.38 7.55
C ASP A 436 19.51 20.98 6.23
N ASN A 437 19.22 20.31 5.12
CA ASN A 437 19.64 20.71 3.78
C ASN A 437 18.39 20.90 2.91
N ILE A 438 17.95 22.15 2.80
CA ILE A 438 16.75 22.58 2.08
C ILE A 438 17.16 23.27 0.79
N ILE A 439 16.65 22.77 -0.33
CA ILE A 439 16.83 23.35 -1.67
C ILE A 439 15.45 23.45 -2.30
N ILE A 440 15.04 24.64 -2.73
CA ILE A 440 13.82 24.86 -3.50
C ILE A 440 14.22 25.73 -4.70
N ASP A 441 14.03 25.27 -5.93
CA ASP A 441 14.38 26.08 -7.11
C ASP A 441 13.36 27.22 -7.27
N SER A 442 12.09 26.91 -7.48
CA SER A 442 11.04 27.93 -7.63
C SER A 442 9.83 27.74 -6.71
N LEU A 443 9.32 28.86 -6.17
CA LEU A 443 8.12 28.89 -5.34
C LEU A 443 7.17 30.02 -5.79
N LYS A 444 5.98 29.63 -6.25
CA LYS A 444 4.90 30.54 -6.64
C LYS A 444 3.77 30.56 -5.61
N HIS A 445 3.45 31.75 -5.11
CA HIS A 445 2.25 31.97 -4.31
C HIS A 445 1.01 32.15 -5.22
N THR A 446 -0.07 31.45 -4.93
CA THR A 446 -1.35 31.54 -5.67
C THR A 446 -2.56 31.85 -4.78
N GLY A 447 -2.32 32.16 -3.51
CA GLY A 447 -3.37 32.46 -2.53
C GLY A 447 -3.80 33.92 -2.49
N ASP A 448 -4.97 34.15 -1.89
CA ASP A 448 -5.51 35.48 -1.59
C ASP A 448 -4.98 36.07 -0.26
N GLU A 449 -4.07 35.38 0.44
CA GLU A 449 -3.54 35.79 1.74
C GLU A 449 -2.49 36.91 1.60
N ASP A 450 -2.49 37.89 2.50
CA ASP A 450 -1.56 39.05 2.44
C ASP A 450 -0.07 38.70 2.33
N TYR A 451 0.34 37.49 2.76
CA TYR A 451 1.71 37.00 2.67
C TYR A 451 1.70 35.48 2.45
N LEU A 452 2.56 35.01 1.54
CA LEU A 452 3.04 33.64 1.55
C LEU A 452 3.79 33.39 2.86
N GLN A 453 3.35 32.43 3.67
CA GLN A 453 3.99 32.12 4.95
C GLN A 453 4.97 30.95 4.81
N LEU A 454 6.26 31.21 4.99
CA LEU A 454 7.32 30.20 5.01
C LEU A 454 7.82 30.00 6.43
N LYS A 455 7.93 28.76 6.90
CA LYS A 455 8.56 28.42 8.19
C LYS A 455 9.59 27.32 8.02
N PHE A 456 10.80 27.55 8.50
CA PHE A 456 11.90 26.60 8.50
C PHE A 456 12.29 26.16 9.92
N ASN A 457 12.79 24.93 10.05
CA ASN A 457 13.37 24.34 11.26
C ASN A 457 14.45 23.33 10.82
N GLY A 458 15.53 23.15 11.58
CA GLY A 458 16.48 22.04 11.34
C GLY A 458 15.95 20.70 11.83
N ALA A 459 16.57 19.62 11.34
CA ALA A 459 16.34 18.26 11.85
C ALA A 459 16.64 18.22 13.36
N ASP A 460 15.92 17.39 14.11
CA ASP A 460 15.98 17.34 15.59
C ASP A 460 15.78 18.70 16.33
N ASN A 461 15.30 19.74 15.65
CA ASN A 461 15.27 21.15 16.11
C ASN A 461 16.66 21.80 16.28
N ASN A 462 17.66 21.34 15.52
CA ASN A 462 19.00 21.92 15.47
C ASN A 462 19.12 23.07 14.46
N GLN A 463 20.36 23.57 14.30
CA GLN A 463 20.76 24.49 13.24
C GLN A 463 20.76 23.77 11.88
N MET A 464 20.13 24.36 10.86
CA MET A 464 20.18 23.85 9.49
C MET A 464 21.56 24.06 8.86
N ASP A 465 22.03 23.16 8.01
CA ASP A 465 23.24 23.38 7.21
C ASP A 465 23.03 24.46 6.15
N ASN A 466 22.06 24.24 5.26
CA ASN A 466 21.84 25.03 4.06
C ASN A 466 20.34 25.27 3.83
N VAL A 467 19.96 26.52 3.56
CA VAL A 467 18.63 26.88 3.05
C VAL A 467 18.79 27.70 1.77
N ILE A 468 18.53 27.05 0.64
CA ILE A 468 18.63 27.64 -0.71
C ILE A 468 17.23 27.73 -1.29
N ILE A 469 16.82 28.93 -1.72
CA ILE A 469 15.59 29.17 -2.47
C ILE A 469 15.90 30.17 -3.60
N ASP A 470 15.97 29.68 -4.84
CA ASP A 470 16.43 30.50 -5.97
C ASP A 470 15.40 31.57 -6.33
N ASP A 471 14.12 31.22 -6.52
CA ASP A 471 13.05 32.17 -6.87
C ASP A 471 11.78 32.03 -6.01
N ILE A 472 11.33 33.13 -5.38
CA ILE A 472 9.99 33.21 -4.75
C ILE A 472 9.14 34.31 -5.40
N TYR A 473 8.06 33.93 -6.08
CA TYR A 473 7.10 34.81 -6.74
C TYR A 473 5.82 34.99 -5.92
N SER A 474 5.53 36.21 -5.44
CA SER A 474 4.29 36.55 -4.72
C SER A 474 3.89 38.01 -4.95
N ASP A 475 2.65 38.23 -5.44
CA ASP A 475 2.07 39.56 -5.64
C ASP A 475 1.50 40.20 -4.35
N LYS A 476 1.44 39.43 -3.26
CA LYS A 476 0.95 39.90 -1.94
C LYS A 476 2.10 40.27 -1.01
N GLY A 477 3.15 39.45 -1.01
CA GLY A 477 4.24 39.49 -0.05
C GLY A 477 4.75 38.10 0.32
N VAL A 478 5.92 38.05 0.95
CA VAL A 478 6.52 36.85 1.55
C VAL A 478 6.84 37.12 3.02
N GLN A 479 6.46 36.20 3.91
CA GLN A 479 6.83 36.21 5.32
C GLN A 479 7.54 34.91 5.67
N LEU A 480 8.84 35.00 5.95
CA LEU A 480 9.71 33.91 6.33
C LEU A 480 9.99 33.92 7.84
N GLN A 481 9.87 32.76 8.48
CA GLN A 481 10.16 32.55 9.90
C GLN A 481 11.12 31.38 10.12
N GLY A 482 12.06 31.53 11.07
CA GLY A 482 12.83 30.40 11.62
C GLY A 482 14.11 30.05 10.85
N LEU A 483 14.71 31.02 10.15
CA LEU A 483 15.98 30.83 9.45
C LEU A 483 17.14 30.76 10.44
N TRP A 484 17.33 29.60 11.07
CA TRP A 484 18.52 29.29 11.86
C TRP A 484 19.42 28.32 11.07
N THR A 485 20.46 28.85 10.42
CA THR A 485 21.27 28.07 9.49
C THR A 485 22.74 28.47 9.43
N THR A 486 23.60 27.61 8.89
CA THR A 486 25.00 27.94 8.56
C THR A 486 25.06 28.81 7.30
N PHE A 487 24.39 28.39 6.23
CA PHE A 487 24.35 29.09 4.94
C PHE A 487 22.91 29.32 4.44
N ALA A 488 22.63 30.53 3.94
CA ALA A 488 21.36 30.85 3.28
C ALA A 488 21.59 31.56 1.94
N ASP A 489 20.79 31.20 0.94
CA ASP A 489 20.61 32.00 -0.28
C ASP A 489 19.12 32.00 -0.61
N ILE A 490 18.46 33.16 -0.51
CA ILE A 490 16.99 33.26 -0.65
C ILE A 490 16.65 34.54 -1.40
N HIS A 491 16.09 34.39 -2.60
CA HIS A 491 15.64 35.51 -3.42
C HIS A 491 14.12 35.47 -3.64
N THR A 492 13.50 36.65 -3.65
CA THR A 492 12.07 36.83 -3.93
C THR A 492 11.85 38.07 -4.80
N GLU A 493 10.99 37.97 -5.81
CA GLU A 493 10.56 39.12 -6.62
C GLU A 493 9.29 39.75 -6.03
N SER A 494 9.35 40.10 -4.73
CA SER A 494 8.21 40.60 -3.97
C SER A 494 8.49 41.92 -3.26
N ASP A 495 7.59 42.90 -3.43
CA ASP A 495 7.67 44.24 -2.83
C ASP A 495 7.71 44.23 -1.29
N TYR A 496 7.17 43.16 -0.67
CA TYR A 496 7.18 42.96 0.77
C TYR A 496 7.82 41.63 1.12
N PHE A 497 9.04 41.68 1.64
CA PHE A 497 9.71 40.53 2.23
C PHE A 497 9.88 40.76 3.74
N ARG A 498 9.31 39.88 4.56
CA ARG A 498 9.32 39.95 6.01
C ARG A 498 10.11 38.78 6.58
N LEU A 499 11.11 39.09 7.38
CA LEU A 499 11.97 38.13 8.06
C LEU A 499 11.69 38.16 9.54
N LYS A 500 11.50 36.98 10.13
CA LYS A 500 11.30 36.80 11.57
C LYS A 500 12.17 35.64 12.03
N ASP A 501 12.74 35.75 13.23
CA ASP A 501 13.46 34.63 13.86
C ASP A 501 14.65 34.16 13.00
N VAL A 502 15.49 35.10 12.55
CA VAL A 502 16.68 34.85 11.69
C VAL A 502 17.98 34.83 12.49
N HIS A 503 18.83 33.82 12.23
CA HIS A 503 20.20 33.66 12.71
C HIS A 503 21.03 32.88 11.68
N VAL A 504 22.08 33.49 11.13
CA VAL A 504 22.98 32.85 10.16
C VAL A 504 24.40 32.80 10.71
N ALA A 505 24.99 31.60 10.79
CA ALA A 505 26.24 31.37 11.50
C ALA A 505 27.50 31.65 10.67
N ASP A 506 27.47 31.41 9.35
CA ASP A 506 28.55 31.81 8.44
C ASP A 506 28.10 32.98 7.57
N LYS A 507 27.31 32.71 6.52
CA LYS A 507 26.89 33.70 5.54
C LYS A 507 25.50 33.45 4.98
N GLY A 508 24.71 34.51 4.84
CA GLY A 508 23.39 34.47 4.21
C GLY A 508 23.18 35.60 3.22
N TYR A 509 22.67 35.31 2.03
CA TYR A 509 22.21 36.30 1.06
C TYR A 509 20.68 36.29 1.00
N LEU A 510 20.05 37.43 1.23
CA LEU A 510 18.59 37.58 1.21
C LEU A 510 18.23 38.75 0.30
N SER A 511 17.37 38.55 -0.70
CA SER A 511 17.02 39.57 -1.70
C SER A 511 15.51 39.70 -1.93
N ASN A 512 15.03 40.91 -2.20
CA ASN A 512 13.67 41.20 -2.64
C ASN A 512 13.58 41.69 -4.11
N GLY A 513 14.53 41.29 -4.96
CA GLY A 513 14.65 41.72 -6.37
C GLY A 513 15.17 43.15 -6.57
N GLN A 514 14.91 44.05 -5.62
CA GLN A 514 15.36 45.44 -5.65
C GLN A 514 16.54 45.73 -4.70
N ILE A 515 16.61 45.01 -3.57
CA ILE A 515 17.64 45.17 -2.54
C ILE A 515 18.25 43.79 -2.26
N THR A 516 19.58 43.78 -2.05
CA THR A 516 20.34 42.61 -1.59
C THR A 516 20.89 42.86 -0.19
N MET A 517 20.69 41.92 0.72
CA MET A 517 21.20 41.96 2.08
C MET A 517 22.11 40.77 2.34
N THR A 518 23.36 41.02 2.73
CA THR A 518 24.23 39.97 3.29
C THR A 518 24.13 39.98 4.82
N ILE A 519 23.89 38.83 5.41
CA ILE A 519 24.07 38.55 6.84
C ILE A 519 25.38 37.79 7.03
N PHE A 520 26.19 38.22 7.99
CA PHE A 520 27.39 37.51 8.43
C PHE A 520 27.29 37.12 9.91
N GLY A 521 27.60 35.86 10.21
CA GLY A 521 27.85 35.39 11.59
C GLY A 521 29.33 35.52 12.03
N GLN A 522 30.21 35.81 11.08
CA GLN A 522 31.63 36.14 11.29
C GLN A 522 31.94 37.58 10.87
N ASN A 523 33.15 38.10 11.16
CA ASN A 523 33.53 39.47 10.79
C ASN A 523 33.27 39.72 9.28
N PRO A 524 32.51 40.77 8.91
CA PRO A 524 32.03 40.94 7.55
C PRO A 524 33.18 41.25 6.58
N VAL A 525 33.13 40.60 5.41
CA VAL A 525 34.02 40.88 4.28
C VAL A 525 33.18 41.50 3.17
N ARG A 526 33.57 42.70 2.72
CA ARG A 526 32.82 43.45 1.70
C ARG A 526 32.70 42.65 0.41
N ASP A 527 31.47 42.30 0.05
CA ASP A 527 31.12 41.35 -1.00
C ASP A 527 30.25 41.94 -2.13
N GLY A 528 29.67 43.13 -1.93
CA GLY A 528 28.97 43.88 -2.98
C GLY A 528 27.47 44.07 -2.77
N SER A 529 26.88 43.54 -1.69
CA SER A 529 25.46 43.77 -1.35
C SER A 529 25.16 45.21 -0.90
N ASP A 530 23.90 45.60 -1.03
CA ASP A 530 23.39 46.93 -0.66
C ASP A 530 23.40 47.15 0.86
N VAL A 531 23.14 46.08 1.64
CA VAL A 531 23.08 46.10 3.10
C VAL A 531 23.90 44.96 3.68
N GLN A 532 24.82 45.26 4.61
CA GLN A 532 25.66 44.26 5.27
C GLN A 532 25.42 44.27 6.79
N ILE A 533 24.88 43.18 7.32
CA ILE A 533 24.59 43.04 8.76
C ILE A 533 25.55 42.01 9.37
N TYR A 534 26.23 42.40 10.44
CA TYR A 534 27.05 41.51 11.25
C TYR A 534 26.40 41.29 12.62
N PHE A 535 26.19 40.03 12.99
CA PHE A 535 25.79 39.65 14.34
C PHE A 535 27.00 39.12 15.11
N ALA A 536 27.40 39.79 16.19
CA ALA A 536 28.43 39.29 17.08
C ALA A 536 27.80 38.29 18.09
N PRO A 537 28.17 36.99 18.06
CA PRO A 537 27.54 35.99 18.91
C PRO A 537 28.11 36.00 20.34
N ASP A 538 27.39 36.63 21.27
CA ASP A 538 27.47 36.26 22.69
C ASP A 538 26.43 35.17 22.98
N ASN A 539 26.85 34.09 23.65
CA ASN A 539 26.11 32.85 23.82
C ASN A 539 24.61 33.06 24.18
N MET A 540 23.72 32.69 23.24
CA MET A 540 22.26 32.68 23.33
C MET A 540 21.55 34.02 23.64
N ARG A 541 21.38 34.91 22.65
CA ARG A 541 20.29 35.93 22.67
C ARG A 541 19.53 36.04 21.34
N LYS A 542 18.31 36.57 21.44
CA LYS A 542 17.15 36.19 20.62
C LYS A 542 16.96 36.96 19.31
N LEU A 543 16.56 36.21 18.27
CA LEU A 543 15.46 36.47 17.33
C LEU A 543 15.25 37.94 16.92
N THR A 544 15.76 38.30 15.74
CA THR A 544 15.53 39.62 15.12
C THR A 544 14.34 39.56 14.16
N GLN A 545 13.56 40.65 14.09
CA GLN A 545 12.57 40.89 13.03
C GLN A 545 13.12 41.96 12.07
N ILE A 546 13.11 41.67 10.78
CA ILE A 546 13.57 42.56 9.70
C ILE A 546 12.45 42.63 8.65
N SER A 547 12.22 43.79 8.03
CA SER A 547 11.20 43.94 6.98
C SER A 547 11.70 44.85 5.87
N PHE A 548 11.49 44.42 4.63
CA PHE A 548 11.65 45.21 3.43
C PHE A 548 10.27 45.74 2.98
N GLN A 549 10.22 46.95 2.42
CA GLN A 549 9.01 47.55 1.83
C GLN A 549 9.40 48.42 0.63
N ASN A 550 8.92 48.09 -0.56
CA ASN A 550 9.15 48.89 -1.77
C ASN A 550 8.18 50.10 -1.88
N GLU A 551 8.12 50.99 -0.88
CA GLU A 551 7.42 52.28 -1.00
C GLU A 551 8.27 53.34 -1.72
N PHE A 552 8.68 53.07 -2.96
CA PHE A 552 9.48 53.99 -3.78
C PHE A 552 8.65 54.91 -4.68
N SER A 553 7.76 55.72 -4.07
CA SER A 553 7.21 56.92 -4.72
C SER A 553 7.73 58.21 -4.06
N GLN A 554 8.89 58.66 -4.55
CA GLN A 554 9.54 59.94 -4.22
C GLN A 554 9.93 60.18 -2.75
N GLY A 555 10.96 59.43 -2.31
CA GLY A 555 12.08 60.03 -1.58
C GLY A 555 11.90 60.30 -0.09
N ARG A 556 12.10 59.25 0.73
CA ARG A 556 12.92 59.29 1.96
C ARG A 556 13.25 57.87 2.42
N GLU A 557 14.28 57.77 3.27
CA GLU A 557 14.89 56.53 3.75
C GLU A 557 13.88 55.64 4.50
N GLY A 558 13.93 54.33 4.23
CA GLY A 558 12.97 53.35 4.74
C GLY A 558 13.61 52.04 5.22
N TYR A 559 14.59 52.11 6.13
CA TYR A 559 15.07 50.93 6.87
C TYR A 559 14.70 51.05 8.35
N THR A 560 13.89 50.12 8.87
CA THR A 560 13.64 50.02 10.32
C THR A 560 14.36 48.81 10.89
N ILE A 561 15.63 49.01 11.28
CA ILE A 561 16.37 48.07 12.12
C ILE A 561 15.87 48.24 13.57
N LEU A 562 15.07 47.29 14.05
CA LEU A 562 14.60 47.26 15.44
C LEU A 562 15.61 46.55 16.34
N TYR A 563 16.70 47.24 16.71
CA TYR A 563 17.54 46.78 17.81
C TYR A 563 16.90 47.17 19.15
N ASN A 564 16.59 46.18 20.01
CA ASN A 564 16.07 46.43 21.35
C ASN A 564 17.08 46.05 22.43
N VAL A 565 17.92 47.02 22.78
CA VAL A 565 18.54 47.12 24.10
C VAL A 565 18.43 48.60 24.48
N ASP A 566 17.74 48.91 25.59
CA ASP A 566 17.66 50.25 26.22
C ASP A 566 16.76 51.33 25.58
N GLY A 567 15.83 50.98 24.69
CA GLY A 567 14.61 51.76 24.47
C GLY A 567 14.73 53.11 23.73
N VAL A 568 15.87 53.41 23.12
CA VAL A 568 16.03 54.59 22.24
C VAL A 568 15.88 54.17 20.77
N LYS A 569 14.85 54.69 20.09
CA LYS A 569 14.68 54.54 18.64
C LYS A 569 15.61 55.52 17.91
N SER A 570 16.62 55.00 17.22
CA SER A 570 17.38 55.75 16.21
C SER A 570 17.54 54.90 14.94
N PRO A 571 17.40 55.49 13.75
CA PRO A 571 17.63 54.77 12.50
C PRO A 571 19.12 54.42 12.37
N PHE A 572 19.44 53.13 12.30
CA PHE A 572 20.77 52.64 11.98
C PHE A 572 21.06 52.83 10.48
N ASN A 573 21.47 54.03 10.10
CA ASN A 573 22.08 54.28 8.80
C ASN A 573 23.59 54.04 8.96
N GLN A 574 24.15 53.03 8.30
CA GLN A 574 25.51 52.52 8.55
C GLN A 574 26.67 53.44 8.14
N TYR A 575 26.40 54.68 7.75
CA TYR A 575 27.42 55.64 7.31
C TYR A 575 28.37 56.11 8.42
N ASN A 576 28.00 56.01 9.70
CA ASN A 576 28.67 56.79 10.75
C ASN A 576 29.77 56.09 11.56
N MET A 577 29.97 54.77 11.52
CA MET A 577 30.97 54.13 12.41
C MET A 577 32.43 54.49 12.08
N MET A 578 32.76 54.72 10.80
CA MET A 578 34.10 55.24 10.42
C MET A 578 34.19 56.76 10.59
N GLU A 579 33.12 57.51 10.34
CA GLU A 579 33.12 58.96 10.53
C GLU A 579 33.14 59.35 12.01
N GLU A 580 32.31 58.79 12.90
CA GLU A 580 32.35 59.06 14.35
C GLU A 580 33.69 58.67 14.97
N LEU A 581 34.30 57.56 14.57
CA LEU A 581 35.64 57.19 15.05
C LEU A 581 36.69 58.20 14.55
N SER A 582 36.55 58.70 13.31
CA SER A 582 37.41 59.78 12.80
C SER A 582 37.15 61.10 13.52
N GLU A 583 35.90 61.43 13.87
CA GLU A 583 35.48 62.67 14.50
C GLU A 583 35.88 62.68 15.99
N ASP A 584 35.78 61.56 16.70
CA ASP A 584 36.29 61.41 18.08
C ASP A 584 37.82 61.43 18.13
N ILE A 585 38.51 60.78 17.18
CA ILE A 585 39.97 60.93 17.03
C ILE A 585 40.35 62.38 16.71
N ARG A 586 39.61 63.05 15.82
CA ARG A 586 39.86 64.44 15.41
C ARG A 586 39.56 65.43 16.54
N ASN A 587 38.49 65.22 17.30
CA ASN A 587 38.13 66.03 18.47
C ASN A 587 39.15 65.83 19.61
N LYS A 588 39.63 64.61 19.84
CA LYS A 588 40.71 64.33 20.81
C LYS A 588 42.06 64.88 20.35
N GLN A 589 42.35 64.90 19.04
CA GLN A 589 43.54 65.58 18.49
C GLN A 589 43.44 67.11 18.57
N ILE A 590 42.26 67.70 18.33
CA ILE A 590 42.04 69.14 18.48
C ILE A 590 42.14 69.56 19.95
N ALA A 591 41.67 68.74 20.88
CA ALA A 591 41.86 68.95 22.32
C ALA A 591 43.35 68.93 22.76
N LEU A 592 44.23 68.25 22.02
CA LEU A 592 45.69 68.31 22.25
C LEU A 592 46.35 69.57 21.67
N ALA A 593 45.73 70.25 20.70
CA ALA A 593 46.29 71.44 20.06
C ALA A 593 45.98 72.75 20.84
N ALA A 594 44.96 72.75 21.69
CA ALA A 594 44.49 73.92 22.43
C ALA A 594 45.07 74.02 23.87
N GLY A 595 46.40 74.04 23.99
CA GLY A 595 47.15 74.60 25.12
C GLY A 595 46.63 74.37 26.55
N GLY A 596 46.55 73.12 27.02
CA GLY A 596 46.30 72.75 28.42
C GLY A 596 47.45 71.91 29.01
N ASN A 597 47.99 72.31 30.16
CA ASN A 597 49.25 71.77 30.68
C ASN A 597 49.12 70.32 31.21
N LEU A 598 49.84 69.37 30.61
CA LEU A 598 49.89 67.96 31.05
C LEU A 598 51.29 67.57 31.52
N THR A 599 51.48 67.53 32.85
CA THR A 599 52.60 66.81 33.46
C THR A 599 52.23 65.34 33.72
N ASN A 600 53.12 64.43 33.34
CA ASN A 600 53.14 62.99 33.68
C ASN A 600 52.10 62.06 33.01
N VAL A 601 52.34 61.69 31.74
CA VAL A 601 52.12 60.31 31.25
C VAL A 601 53.29 59.93 30.31
N PRO A 602 53.88 58.71 30.38
CA PRO A 602 54.96 58.32 29.48
C PRO A 602 54.50 58.13 28.02
N LEU A 603 55.31 58.66 27.09
CA LEU A 603 55.15 58.50 25.65
C LEU A 603 55.70 57.14 25.20
N VAL A 604 54.89 56.32 24.52
CA VAL A 604 55.38 55.26 23.61
C VAL A 604 54.57 55.27 22.32
N THR A 605 55.28 55.40 21.21
CA THR A 605 54.78 55.46 19.84
C THR A 605 54.40 54.09 19.28
N MET A 606 53.32 54.02 18.50
CA MET A 606 53.04 52.87 17.63
C MET A 606 53.95 52.91 16.38
N LEU A 607 54.38 51.75 15.91
CA LEU A 607 54.71 51.54 14.49
C LEU A 607 54.37 50.11 14.04
N ASP A 608 54.12 49.97 12.75
CA ASP A 608 53.50 48.83 12.08
C ASP A 608 54.29 47.51 12.03
N LYS A 609 53.52 46.42 12.07
CA LYS A 609 53.63 45.14 11.32
C LYS A 609 54.80 44.14 11.56
N HIS A 610 54.34 42.89 11.66
CA HIS A 610 55.05 41.58 11.56
C HIS A 610 55.86 41.05 12.78
N LEU A 611 55.21 40.10 13.47
CA LEU A 611 55.66 38.76 13.90
C LEU A 611 57.12 38.47 14.33
N ALA A 612 57.18 37.61 15.37
CA ALA A 612 58.28 36.77 15.85
C ALA A 612 59.18 37.31 16.98
N PHE A 613 59.03 36.68 18.16
CA PHE A 613 59.98 36.71 19.27
C PHE A 613 61.19 35.80 18.98
N VAL A 614 62.40 36.34 19.01
CA VAL A 614 63.60 35.68 19.58
C VAL A 614 64.46 36.78 20.21
N GLY A 615 65.02 36.57 21.39
CA GLY A 615 65.92 37.53 22.04
C GLY A 615 67.29 36.92 22.34
N GLU A 616 68.31 37.77 22.44
CA GLU A 616 69.59 37.53 23.14
C GLU A 616 70.02 38.84 23.80
N TYR A 617 70.36 38.93 25.11
CA TYR A 617 71.44 38.32 25.92
C TYR A 617 72.75 39.12 25.94
N ASN A 618 73.43 39.07 27.10
CA ASN A 618 74.70 39.72 27.51
C ASN A 618 74.52 41.16 28.05
N VAL A 619 75.20 41.66 29.10
CA VAL A 619 76.11 41.11 30.15
C VAL A 619 76.16 42.17 31.30
N ASN A 620 76.55 41.98 32.58
CA ASN A 620 77.60 41.15 33.19
C ASN A 620 77.24 40.61 34.61
N ARG A 621 78.11 40.86 35.61
CA ARG A 621 78.21 40.34 37.00
C ARG A 621 79.06 41.32 37.85
N PRO A 622 79.33 41.14 39.18
CA PRO A 622 79.22 39.95 40.05
C PRO A 622 78.50 40.25 41.41
N GLN A 623 78.50 39.47 42.51
CA GLN A 623 79.21 38.25 42.97
C GLN A 623 78.38 37.58 44.10
N THR A 624 78.49 36.24 44.32
CA THR A 624 78.18 35.47 45.58
C THR A 624 76.83 35.68 46.32
N GLY A 625 76.17 34.68 46.91
CA GLY A 625 76.45 33.25 47.09
C GLY A 625 75.56 32.68 48.23
N ASP A 626 75.29 31.37 48.18
CA ASP A 626 74.77 30.50 49.26
C ASP A 626 73.44 30.77 50.00
N LEU A 627 72.50 29.86 49.72
CA LEU A 627 71.85 28.93 50.65
C LEU A 627 70.91 29.40 51.80
N ASN A 628 69.77 28.70 51.81
CA ASN A 628 68.95 28.26 52.96
C ASN A 628 67.84 29.15 53.55
N ASN A 629 66.63 28.65 53.30
CA ASN A 629 65.52 28.43 54.25
C ASN A 629 64.69 29.61 54.77
N ASN A 630 63.37 29.35 54.76
CA ASN A 630 62.25 30.19 55.18
C ASN A 630 62.06 31.46 54.31
N SER A 631 60.86 31.77 53.79
CA SER A 631 59.53 31.24 54.14
C SER A 631 58.48 31.52 53.04
N SER A 632 57.48 30.64 52.97
CA SER A 632 56.13 30.85 52.39
C SER A 632 56.02 31.57 51.03
N LEU A 633 55.79 30.78 49.98
CA LEU A 633 54.88 31.17 48.89
C LEU A 633 53.92 30.01 48.63
N GLN A 634 52.61 30.24 48.72
CA GLN A 634 51.62 29.19 48.51
C GLN A 634 51.42 28.92 47.00
N ILE A 635 51.69 27.68 46.60
CA ILE A 635 51.17 27.09 45.36
C ILE A 635 50.35 25.88 45.79
N SER A 636 49.06 25.87 45.45
CA SER A 636 48.16 24.74 45.69
C SER A 636 48.12 23.83 44.48
N SER A 637 48.95 22.77 44.47
CA SER A 637 48.90 21.73 43.44
C SER A 637 49.37 20.35 43.95
N ILE A 638 48.53 19.34 43.71
CA ILE A 638 48.84 17.90 43.58
C ILE A 638 49.22 17.12 44.87
N VAL A 639 48.43 16.08 45.15
CA VAL A 639 48.92 14.77 45.61
C VAL A 639 48.19 13.67 44.83
N ASN A 640 48.95 12.80 44.16
CA ASN A 640 48.50 11.52 43.63
C ASN A 640 48.43 10.47 44.75
N VAL A 641 47.57 9.45 44.61
CA VAL A 641 47.91 8.08 45.08
C VAL A 641 47.48 7.06 44.03
N THR A 642 48.38 6.11 43.75
CA THR A 642 48.23 4.99 42.82
C THR A 642 48.07 3.66 43.57
N GLY A 643 47.23 2.77 43.03
CA GLY A 643 47.58 1.35 42.88
C GLY A 643 47.03 0.32 43.87
N PHE A 644 46.55 -0.80 43.30
CA PHE A 644 46.36 -2.15 43.89
C PHE A 644 45.31 -2.24 45.04
N GLU A 645 44.48 -3.30 45.17
CA GLU A 645 44.69 -4.72 44.86
C GLU A 645 43.33 -5.49 44.77
N GLN A 646 43.34 -6.69 44.17
CA GLN A 646 42.45 -7.86 44.39
C GLN A 646 40.91 -7.81 44.14
N ASP A 647 40.50 -8.56 43.10
CA ASP A 647 39.30 -9.45 43.05
C ASP A 647 39.21 -10.34 44.33
N PRO A 648 38.03 -10.84 44.79
CA PRO A 648 37.18 -11.70 43.93
C PRO A 648 35.65 -11.78 44.24
N MET A 649 34.97 -12.64 43.45
CA MET A 649 33.66 -13.30 43.65
C MET A 649 32.40 -12.58 43.16
N GLY A 650 31.73 -13.22 42.19
CA GLY A 650 30.28 -13.08 41.98
C GLY A 650 29.46 -13.81 43.06
N PRO A 651 28.13 -13.83 42.93
CA PRO A 651 27.58 -15.01 42.25
C PRO A 651 26.38 -14.74 41.32
N GLU A 652 25.97 -15.82 40.67
CA GLU A 652 24.75 -16.04 39.89
C GLU A 652 23.47 -15.43 40.51
N ASN A 653 22.59 -14.84 39.69
CA ASN A 653 21.36 -15.55 39.30
C ASN A 653 20.52 -14.86 38.20
N THR A 654 19.71 -15.71 37.60
CA THR A 654 18.70 -15.56 36.54
C THR A 654 17.53 -14.59 36.84
N PHE A 655 16.78 -14.29 35.77
CA PHE A 655 15.32 -14.00 35.60
C PHE A 655 15.16 -12.87 34.57
N ALA A 656 14.68 -13.09 33.33
CA ALA A 656 13.35 -13.50 32.86
C ALA A 656 12.49 -12.30 32.39
N ALA A 657 11.62 -12.56 31.42
CA ALA A 657 10.87 -11.57 30.64
C ALA A 657 9.80 -10.78 31.42
N PRO A 658 9.34 -9.64 30.88
CA PRO A 658 7.98 -9.17 31.04
C PRO A 658 7.09 -9.77 29.95
N ALA A 659 6.10 -10.57 30.33
CA ALA A 659 4.93 -10.80 29.50
C ALA A 659 3.99 -9.59 29.62
N ASN A 660 3.21 -9.31 28.57
CA ASN A 660 1.91 -8.68 28.78
C ASN A 660 0.88 -9.31 27.84
N ALA A 661 -0.32 -9.56 28.37
CA ALA A 661 -1.35 -10.33 27.70
C ALA A 661 -2.34 -9.42 26.95
N ASN A 662 -2.97 -9.97 25.91
CA ASN A 662 -4.43 -10.05 25.83
C ASN A 662 -4.81 -10.97 24.66
N SER A 663 -5.39 -12.11 24.99
CA SER A 663 -6.06 -13.01 24.05
C SER A 663 -7.41 -13.37 24.63
N GLU A 664 -8.48 -12.78 24.08
CA GLU A 664 -9.84 -13.23 24.35
C GLU A 664 -10.20 -14.33 23.36
N THR A 665 -10.56 -15.50 23.89
CA THR A 665 -11.20 -16.57 23.14
C THR A 665 -12.44 -16.98 23.93
N GLU A 666 -13.61 -16.55 23.47
CA GLU A 666 -14.88 -17.15 23.90
C GLU A 666 -15.16 -18.38 23.03
N THR A 667 -15.48 -19.48 23.70
CA THR A 667 -16.16 -20.65 23.13
C THR A 667 -17.21 -21.08 24.14
N GLU A 668 -18.49 -20.91 23.80
CA GLU A 668 -19.60 -21.58 24.49
C GLU A 668 -20.10 -22.78 23.66
N GLU A 669 -20.77 -23.71 24.35
CA GLU A 669 -21.39 -24.94 23.81
C GLU A 669 -22.79 -24.71 23.20
#